data_AF-A0A067NIU6-F1
#
_entry.id   AF-A0A067NIU6-F1
#
_cell.length_a   1.000
_cell.length_b   1.000
_cell.length_c   1.000
_cell.angle_alpha   90.00
_cell.angle_beta   90.00
_cell.angle_gamma   90.00
#
_symmetry.space_group_name_H-M   'P 1'
#
loop_
_entity.id
_entity.type
_entity.pdbx_description
1 polymer ?
#
loop_
_entity_poly.entity_id
_entity_poly.type
_entity_poly.pdbx_seq_one_letter_code
_entity_poly.pdbx_strand_id
1 'polypeptide(L)'
;MGLLALGTPLPWNEAKQYADHVRYHGITQFLHTWNRLKERQGDELLWGDEIEYMVVVLEDAAKSARLSLRQTEILDKLSRIVDNISSECPKSISVPTFHPEYGRYMLESTPGSPYTGSIPDILSVEANMRYRRNLARKHLKSNEVPLTLTSFPLLGIPGQFTEPYYDPVGAISSHSLFLPQEITNPHARFPTLTANIRQRRGSKVAINLPLFVDAKTPQPFVDPAIPWERDIYPEDSDAKNGAALADHIYLDAMGFGMGCCCLQLTFQACNIDEARRMYDALIPISPILLALTAASPVWRGYLADVDCRWNVIAGSVDDRTDEERGLKSRYDSVSLYISNDWKNRPDYNDIYTPYDEAIFNRLKDNGVDSLLAKHISHLFIRDPLVVFTETIDQDDKSSTDHFENIQSTNWQTIRFKPPPANSPIGWRVEFRSMEVQMTDFENAAFAVFVVLLTRAILSFHLNFYIPISKVDENMARAQLRGASALGKFYFRKNVHTQGNSGPSSGLASPVNGNGSHPVKEKKLRNCFPAPPHPENGINHEPVESEYEEMSMKEIMTGKGTNFPGLLGLVSEYLDTLDIPTDELRKINAYLDFIRLRSTGQLQTPASWIRDFVRSHPDYKQDSVVSQAINYDLLVAVDEM
;
A
#
# COMPACT_ATOMS: atom_id res chain seq x y z
N MET A 1 -0.42 1.33 10.70
CA MET A 1 -0.47 2.81 10.96
C MET A 1 0.51 3.37 12.01
N GLY A 2 0.70 4.70 12.09
CA GLY A 2 1.42 5.36 13.20
C GLY A 2 0.64 5.32 14.53
N LEU A 3 1.32 5.36 15.67
CA LEU A 3 0.66 5.30 16.99
C LEU A 3 -0.42 6.39 17.13
N LEU A 4 -1.60 5.99 17.60
CA LEU A 4 -2.67 6.92 17.97
C LEU A 4 -2.36 7.51 19.35
N ALA A 5 -1.73 8.67 19.37
CA ALA A 5 -1.61 9.47 20.58
C ALA A 5 -2.96 10.14 20.90
N LEU A 6 -3.35 10.08 22.18
CA LEU A 6 -4.44 10.90 22.71
C LEU A 6 -3.90 12.31 22.98
N GLY A 7 -4.66 13.33 22.61
CA GLY A 7 -4.30 14.73 22.82
C GLY A 7 -5.33 15.67 22.21
N THR A 8 -5.12 16.97 22.39
CA THR A 8 -5.96 18.03 21.86
C THR A 8 -5.44 18.46 20.49
N PRO A 9 -6.09 18.07 19.37
CA PRO A 9 -5.60 18.40 18.04
C PRO A 9 -5.83 19.89 17.72
N LEU A 10 -4.89 20.49 17.02
CA LEU A 10 -4.99 21.86 16.54
C LEU A 10 -5.74 21.95 15.20
N PRO A 11 -6.70 22.89 15.05
CA PRO A 11 -7.25 23.23 13.74
C PRO A 11 -6.18 23.88 12.86
N TRP A 12 -6.36 23.84 11.53
CA TRP A 12 -5.32 24.24 10.57
C TRP A 12 -4.77 25.67 10.77
N ASN A 13 -5.64 26.63 11.10
CA ASN A 13 -5.25 28.03 11.35
C ASN A 13 -4.25 28.19 12.50
N GLU A 14 -4.25 27.25 13.46
CA GLU A 14 -3.31 27.18 14.58
C GLU A 14 -2.14 26.23 14.27
N ALA A 15 -2.42 25.03 13.75
CA ALA A 15 -1.41 24.01 13.45
C ALA A 15 -0.32 24.53 12.49
N LYS A 16 -0.70 25.31 11.46
CA LYS A 16 0.24 25.86 10.48
C LYS A 16 1.32 26.77 11.08
N GLN A 17 1.07 27.36 12.25
CA GLN A 17 2.04 28.23 12.93
C GLN A 17 3.22 27.43 13.50
N TYR A 18 3.05 26.13 13.70
CA TYR A 18 4.07 25.22 14.21
C TYR A 18 4.75 24.40 13.09
N ALA A 19 4.45 24.67 11.81
CA ALA A 19 4.98 23.86 10.70
C ALA A 19 6.52 23.80 10.71
N ASP A 20 7.19 24.95 10.82
CA ASP A 20 8.66 25.01 10.86
C ASP A 20 9.23 24.42 12.15
N HIS A 21 8.53 24.56 13.27
CA HIS A 21 8.91 23.93 14.54
C HIS A 21 8.93 22.41 14.42
N VAL A 22 7.83 21.81 13.94
CA VAL A 22 7.72 20.36 13.72
C VAL A 22 8.75 19.89 12.70
N ARG A 23 8.98 20.62 11.59
CA ARG A 23 10.02 20.26 10.62
C ARG A 23 11.42 20.29 11.24
N TYR A 24 11.77 21.36 11.96
CA TYR A 24 13.07 21.50 12.59
C TYR A 24 13.35 20.39 13.60
N HIS A 25 12.41 20.15 14.52
CA HIS A 25 12.52 19.14 15.55
C HIS A 25 12.45 17.71 14.99
N GLY A 26 11.62 17.46 13.98
CA GLY A 26 11.57 16.18 13.27
C GLY A 26 12.90 15.80 12.61
N ILE A 27 13.60 16.77 12.02
CA ILE A 27 14.96 16.54 11.50
C ILE A 27 15.97 16.32 12.63
N THR A 28 15.85 17.02 13.76
CA THR A 28 16.67 16.76 14.95
C THR A 28 16.50 15.32 15.45
N GLN A 29 15.26 14.84 15.56
CA GLN A 29 14.91 13.47 15.96
C GLN A 29 15.47 12.42 14.99
N PHE A 30 15.35 12.67 13.68
CA PHE A 30 15.97 11.82 12.67
C PHE A 30 17.49 11.75 12.84
N LEU A 31 18.16 12.89 13.03
CA LEU A 31 19.62 12.94 13.20
C LEU A 31 20.08 12.22 14.48
N HIS A 32 19.30 12.26 15.56
CA HIS A 32 19.57 11.46 16.75
C HIS A 32 19.46 9.96 16.47
N THR A 33 18.43 9.53 15.74
CA THR A 33 18.27 8.13 15.31
C THR A 33 19.41 7.70 14.36
N TRP A 34 19.75 8.53 13.38
CA TRP A 34 20.85 8.33 12.43
C TRP A 34 22.17 8.11 13.15
N ASN A 35 22.56 9.04 14.04
CA ASN A 35 23.84 8.96 14.74
C ASN A 35 23.94 7.73 15.66
N ARG A 36 22.81 7.28 16.20
CA ARG A 36 22.76 6.09 17.05
C ARG A 36 22.82 4.77 16.26
N LEU A 37 22.22 4.72 15.06
CA LEU A 37 21.89 3.46 14.39
C LEU A 37 22.39 3.31 12.95
N LYS A 38 23.11 4.29 12.39
CA LYS A 38 23.67 4.20 11.02
C LYS A 38 24.66 3.04 10.84
N GLU A 39 25.41 2.69 11.89
CA GLU A 39 26.36 1.57 11.88
C GLU A 39 25.73 0.23 12.33
N ARG A 40 24.42 0.18 12.57
CA ARG A 40 23.73 -1.04 13.00
C ARG A 40 23.78 -2.09 11.88
N GLN A 41 24.21 -3.31 12.22
CA GLN A 41 24.27 -4.44 11.31
C GLN A 41 23.86 -5.74 12.00
N GLY A 42 23.56 -6.77 11.20
CA GLY A 42 23.30 -8.12 11.68
C GLY A 42 21.84 -8.41 12.05
N ASP A 43 20.91 -7.50 11.72
CA ASP A 43 19.49 -7.74 11.97
C ASP A 43 18.98 -8.92 11.15
N GLU A 44 18.30 -9.87 11.81
CA GLU A 44 17.66 -10.96 11.10
C GLU A 44 16.42 -10.48 10.33
N LEU A 45 16.01 -11.27 9.34
CA LEU A 45 14.77 -11.04 8.60
C LEU A 45 13.60 -11.26 9.55
N LEU A 46 12.97 -10.15 9.92
CA LEU A 46 11.65 -10.10 10.52
C LEU A 46 10.72 -9.41 9.53
N TRP A 47 9.52 -9.93 9.35
CA TRP A 47 8.55 -9.33 8.44
C TRP A 47 7.12 -9.59 8.89
N GLY A 48 6.17 -8.82 8.41
CA GLY A 48 4.77 -8.95 8.78
C GLY A 48 3.85 -8.34 7.74
N ASP A 49 2.65 -8.88 7.68
CA ASP A 49 1.55 -8.34 6.89
C ASP A 49 0.63 -7.44 7.73
N GLU A 50 0.11 -6.39 7.11
CA GLU A 50 -1.03 -5.60 7.61
C GLU A 50 -2.19 -5.81 6.64
N ILE A 51 -3.32 -6.32 7.15
CA ILE A 51 -4.52 -6.59 6.36
C ILE A 51 -5.69 -5.79 6.91
N GLU A 52 -6.44 -5.15 6.02
CA GLU A 52 -7.55 -4.27 6.35
C GLU A 52 -8.89 -4.91 5.94
N TYR A 53 -9.89 -4.79 6.81
CA TYR A 53 -11.23 -5.34 6.67
C TYR A 53 -12.27 -4.21 6.68
N MET A 54 -13.39 -4.42 5.99
CA MET A 54 -14.63 -3.67 6.18
C MET A 54 -15.64 -4.56 6.91
N VAL A 55 -16.26 -4.04 7.98
CA VAL A 55 -17.34 -4.73 8.69
C VAL A 55 -18.66 -4.40 8.02
N VAL A 56 -19.28 -5.41 7.41
CA VAL A 56 -20.52 -5.29 6.63
C VAL A 56 -21.68 -5.93 7.38
N VAL A 57 -22.80 -5.23 7.47
CA VAL A 57 -24.11 -5.74 7.90
C VAL A 57 -24.85 -6.29 6.69
N LEU A 58 -25.15 -7.58 6.69
CA LEU A 58 -25.99 -8.25 5.69
C LEU A 58 -27.42 -8.41 6.24
N GLU A 59 -28.39 -7.81 5.57
CA GLU A 59 -29.81 -7.89 5.94
C GLU A 59 -30.59 -8.65 4.86
N ASP A 60 -30.80 -9.94 5.09
CA ASP A 60 -31.37 -10.87 4.11
C ASP A 60 -32.81 -10.52 3.73
N ALA A 61 -33.62 -10.07 4.69
CA ALA A 61 -35.02 -9.73 4.46
C ALA A 61 -35.17 -8.50 3.55
N ALA A 62 -34.24 -7.54 3.67
CA ALA A 62 -34.24 -6.33 2.86
C ALA A 62 -33.34 -6.42 1.62
N LYS A 63 -32.58 -7.51 1.46
CA LYS A 63 -31.54 -7.65 0.43
C LYS A 63 -30.61 -6.43 0.39
N SER A 64 -30.12 -6.05 1.57
CA SER A 64 -29.31 -4.85 1.77
C SER A 64 -28.01 -5.18 2.48
N ALA A 65 -26.90 -4.66 1.97
CA ALA A 65 -25.59 -4.73 2.60
C ALA A 65 -25.09 -3.32 2.92
N ARG A 66 -24.69 -3.08 4.16
CA ARG A 66 -24.34 -1.74 4.71
C ARG A 66 -23.07 -1.82 5.54
N LEU A 67 -22.35 -0.72 5.70
CA LEU A 67 -21.15 -0.65 6.54
C LEU A 67 -21.51 -0.46 8.01
N SER A 68 -21.02 -1.32 8.90
CA SER A 68 -21.25 -1.22 10.35
C SER A 68 -20.35 -0.15 10.95
N LEU A 69 -20.92 0.87 11.60
CA LEU A 69 -20.15 1.96 12.24
C LEU A 69 -19.72 1.62 13.69
N ARG A 70 -19.65 0.33 14.03
CA ARG A 70 -19.37 -0.18 15.37
C ARG A 70 -17.89 -0.47 15.65
N GLN A 71 -16.96 0.04 14.84
CA GLN A 71 -15.53 -0.23 15.00
C GLN A 71 -15.03 -0.04 16.44
N THR A 72 -15.37 1.06 17.12
CA THR A 72 -14.92 1.31 18.50
C THR A 72 -15.37 0.20 19.46
N GLU A 73 -16.63 -0.21 19.40
CA GLU A 73 -17.17 -1.29 20.24
C GLU A 73 -16.49 -2.63 19.92
N ILE A 74 -16.25 -2.90 18.63
CA ILE A 74 -15.60 -4.12 18.16
C ILE A 74 -14.14 -4.17 18.63
N LEU A 75 -13.39 -3.09 18.45
CA LEU A 75 -11.98 -3.01 18.86
C LEU A 75 -11.81 -3.09 20.37
N ASP A 76 -12.67 -2.43 21.16
CA ASP A 76 -12.65 -2.54 22.62
C ASP A 76 -12.86 -3.99 23.08
N LYS A 77 -13.79 -4.69 22.42
CA LYS A 77 -14.07 -6.10 22.69
C LYS A 77 -12.91 -6.99 22.27
N LEU A 78 -12.35 -6.79 21.08
CA LEU A 78 -11.21 -7.57 20.57
C LEU A 78 -9.96 -7.36 21.41
N SER A 79 -9.67 -6.13 21.85
CA SER A 79 -8.54 -5.84 22.75
C SER A 79 -8.64 -6.68 24.02
N ARG A 80 -9.78 -6.65 24.71
CA ARG A 80 -9.98 -7.44 25.96
C ARG A 80 -9.81 -8.94 25.72
N ILE A 81 -10.25 -9.43 24.56
CA ILE A 81 -10.17 -10.86 24.24
C ILE A 81 -8.73 -11.26 23.92
N VAL A 82 -8.02 -10.45 23.15
CA VAL A 82 -6.61 -10.63 22.86
C VAL A 82 -5.78 -10.59 24.15
N ASP A 83 -6.06 -9.63 25.04
CA ASP A 83 -5.40 -9.50 26.35
C ASP A 83 -5.64 -10.75 27.22
N ASN A 84 -6.88 -11.24 27.27
CA ASN A 84 -7.21 -12.47 28.01
C ASN A 84 -6.49 -13.69 27.43
N ILE A 85 -6.53 -13.90 26.11
CA ILE A 85 -5.84 -15.02 25.45
C ILE A 85 -4.33 -14.92 25.73
N SER A 86 -3.76 -13.72 25.66
CA SER A 86 -2.34 -13.47 25.94
C SER A 86 -1.97 -13.82 27.39
N SER A 87 -2.87 -13.55 28.35
CA SER A 87 -2.66 -13.87 29.76
C SER A 87 -2.76 -15.37 30.09
N GLU A 88 -3.57 -16.12 29.33
CA GLU A 88 -3.83 -17.54 29.56
C GLU A 88 -2.87 -18.47 28.80
N CYS A 89 -2.29 -17.97 27.70
CA CYS A 89 -1.38 -18.74 26.86
C CYS A 89 0.09 -18.57 27.29
N PRO A 90 0.95 -19.58 27.08
CA PRO A 90 2.38 -19.42 27.23
C PRO A 90 2.89 -18.26 26.35
N LYS A 91 3.90 -17.53 26.81
CA LYS A 91 4.53 -16.39 26.08
C LYS A 91 4.99 -16.72 24.65
N SER A 92 5.06 -18.00 24.28
CA SER A 92 5.40 -18.48 22.94
C SER A 92 4.24 -18.40 21.94
N ILE A 93 3.01 -18.18 22.38
CA ILE A 93 1.84 -18.02 21.50
C ILE A 93 1.62 -16.53 21.28
N SER A 94 1.73 -16.12 20.04
CA SER A 94 1.58 -14.72 19.66
C SER A 94 0.14 -14.43 19.24
N VAL A 95 -0.55 -13.59 20.01
CA VAL A 95 -1.95 -13.25 19.77
C VAL A 95 -2.01 -12.04 18.83
N PRO A 96 -2.82 -12.09 17.75
CA PRO A 96 -2.93 -10.99 16.79
C PRO A 96 -3.31 -9.67 17.42
N THR A 97 -2.90 -8.60 16.76
CA THR A 97 -3.29 -7.24 17.13
C THR A 97 -4.31 -6.69 16.15
N PHE A 98 -5.23 -5.88 16.66
CA PHE A 98 -6.25 -5.18 15.88
C PHE A 98 -6.09 -3.68 16.10
N HIS A 99 -6.15 -2.93 15.02
CA HIS A 99 -5.90 -1.49 15.01
C HIS A 99 -7.08 -0.73 14.37
N PRO A 100 -7.36 0.48 14.87
CA PRO A 100 -8.33 1.40 14.26
C PRO A 100 -7.79 2.03 12.98
N GLU A 101 -8.52 1.90 11.87
CA GLU A 101 -8.28 2.61 10.61
C GLU A 101 -9.19 3.85 10.45
N TYR A 102 -8.95 4.64 9.40
CA TYR A 102 -9.70 5.88 9.11
C TYR A 102 -11.22 5.68 9.11
N GLY A 103 -11.72 4.66 8.40
CA GLY A 103 -13.15 4.37 8.34
C GLY A 103 -13.65 3.77 9.64
N ARG A 104 -14.75 4.28 10.20
CA ARG A 104 -15.42 3.74 11.41
C ARG A 104 -16.06 2.36 11.18
N TYR A 105 -15.96 1.84 9.96
CA TYR A 105 -16.35 0.48 9.59
C TYR A 105 -15.15 -0.42 9.31
N MET A 106 -13.91 0.08 9.42
CA MET A 106 -12.71 -0.66 9.09
C MET A 106 -12.11 -1.35 10.31
N LEU A 107 -11.37 -2.42 10.09
CA LEU A 107 -10.44 -2.99 11.08
C LEU A 107 -9.11 -3.23 10.36
N GLU A 108 -7.98 -2.88 10.96
CA GLU A 108 -6.66 -3.36 10.53
C GLU A 108 -6.24 -4.49 11.47
N SER A 109 -5.58 -5.53 10.97
CA SER A 109 -5.00 -6.56 11.82
C SER A 109 -3.65 -7.03 11.33
N THR A 110 -2.78 -7.37 12.28
CA THR A 110 -1.40 -7.81 12.07
C THR A 110 -1.13 -9.08 12.88
N PRO A 111 -0.15 -9.92 12.49
CA PRO A 111 0.27 -11.03 13.33
C PRO A 111 0.78 -10.48 14.67
N GLY A 112 0.56 -11.21 15.77
CA GLY A 112 0.98 -10.74 17.10
C GLY A 112 2.50 -10.61 17.28
N SER A 113 3.26 -11.20 16.36
CA SER A 113 4.72 -11.12 16.30
C SER A 113 5.13 -11.21 14.84
N PRO A 114 6.23 -10.55 14.45
CA PRO A 114 6.71 -10.65 13.08
C PRO A 114 7.09 -12.09 12.77
N TYR A 115 6.79 -12.52 11.55
CA TYR A 115 7.30 -13.75 10.97
C TYR A 115 8.83 -13.67 10.82
N THR A 116 9.49 -14.81 10.90
CA THR A 116 10.92 -14.93 10.60
C THR A 116 11.16 -15.40 9.17
N GLY A 117 12.42 -15.65 8.81
CA GLY A 117 12.78 -16.34 7.58
C GLY A 117 12.56 -17.86 7.59
N SER A 118 12.01 -18.45 8.66
CA SER A 118 11.78 -19.90 8.72
C SER A 118 10.67 -20.34 7.76
N ILE A 119 10.82 -21.51 7.11
CA ILE A 119 9.78 -22.04 6.21
C ILE A 119 8.43 -22.25 6.91
N PRO A 120 8.37 -22.74 8.17
CA PRO A 120 7.11 -22.81 8.92
C PRO A 120 6.40 -21.46 9.04
N ASP A 121 7.13 -20.36 9.27
CA ASP A 121 6.51 -19.04 9.36
C ASP A 121 5.95 -18.58 8.01
N ILE A 122 6.67 -18.82 6.90
CA ILE A 122 6.18 -18.55 5.53
C ILE A 122 4.86 -19.28 5.27
N LEU A 123 4.75 -20.53 5.72
CA LEU A 123 3.55 -21.35 5.56
C LEU A 123 2.45 -21.06 6.59
N SER A 124 2.74 -20.26 7.62
CA SER A 124 1.78 -19.91 8.67
C SER A 124 0.90 -18.71 8.32
N VAL A 125 1.30 -17.89 7.33
CA VAL A 125 0.68 -16.60 6.99
C VAL A 125 -0.82 -16.74 6.75
N GLU A 126 -1.23 -17.67 5.89
CA GLU A 126 -2.65 -17.90 5.58
C GLU A 126 -3.44 -18.34 6.82
N ALA A 127 -2.90 -19.25 7.62
CA ALA A 127 -3.55 -19.71 8.84
C ALA A 127 -3.67 -18.58 9.87
N ASN A 128 -2.68 -17.68 9.92
CA ASN A 128 -2.69 -16.51 10.78
C ASN A 128 -3.73 -15.47 10.32
N MET A 129 -3.83 -15.17 9.02
CA MET A 129 -4.88 -14.31 8.45
C MET A 129 -6.29 -14.88 8.73
N ARG A 130 -6.47 -16.18 8.49
CA ARG A 130 -7.73 -16.89 8.77
C ARG A 130 -8.08 -16.85 10.25
N TYR A 131 -7.09 -17.01 11.14
CA TYR A 131 -7.31 -16.89 12.58
C TYR A 131 -7.78 -15.49 12.97
N ARG A 132 -7.15 -14.43 12.43
CA ARG A 132 -7.56 -13.03 12.63
C ARG A 132 -9.01 -12.79 12.19
N ARG A 133 -9.37 -13.21 10.96
CA ARG A 133 -10.73 -13.08 10.42
C ARG A 133 -11.76 -13.81 11.30
N ASN A 134 -11.48 -15.06 11.67
CA ASN A 134 -12.38 -15.86 12.50
C ASN A 134 -12.54 -15.28 13.91
N LEU A 135 -11.45 -14.79 14.50
CA LEU A 135 -11.48 -14.12 15.80
C LEU A 135 -12.35 -12.87 15.74
N ALA A 136 -12.17 -12.01 14.72
CA ALA A 136 -13.03 -10.86 14.50
C ALA A 136 -14.49 -11.28 14.34
N ARG A 137 -14.80 -12.17 13.39
CA ARG A 137 -16.17 -12.62 13.06
C ARG A 137 -16.91 -13.20 14.26
N LYS A 138 -16.24 -13.97 15.12
CA LYS A 138 -16.82 -14.55 16.35
C LYS A 138 -17.34 -13.49 17.33
N HIS A 139 -16.86 -12.26 17.24
CA HIS A 139 -17.18 -11.19 18.17
C HIS A 139 -18.06 -10.08 17.58
N LEU A 140 -18.41 -10.18 16.30
CA LEU A 140 -19.39 -9.34 15.63
C LEU A 140 -20.84 -9.77 15.97
N LYS A 141 -21.82 -8.99 15.52
CA LYS A 141 -23.23 -9.42 15.52
C LYS A 141 -23.45 -10.57 14.54
N SER A 142 -24.54 -11.31 14.70
CA SER A 142 -24.88 -12.46 13.84
C SER A 142 -25.06 -12.12 12.36
N ASN A 143 -25.40 -10.88 12.05
CA ASN A 143 -25.59 -10.36 10.70
C ASN A 143 -24.42 -9.46 10.23
N GLU A 144 -23.30 -9.47 10.95
CA GLU A 144 -22.10 -8.71 10.60
C GLU A 144 -20.98 -9.65 10.15
N VAL A 145 -20.27 -9.28 9.09
CA VAL A 145 -19.15 -10.04 8.52
C VAL A 145 -17.94 -9.14 8.27
N PRO A 146 -16.71 -9.57 8.59
CA PRO A 146 -15.50 -8.83 8.26
C PRO A 146 -14.99 -9.28 6.88
N LEU A 147 -15.16 -8.42 5.87
CA LEU A 147 -14.76 -8.68 4.49
C LEU A 147 -13.46 -7.95 4.16
N THR A 148 -12.57 -8.61 3.43
CA THR A 148 -11.37 -7.97 2.86
C THR A 148 -11.71 -7.46 1.48
N LEU A 149 -12.27 -6.27 1.44
CA LEU A 149 -12.77 -5.61 0.24
C LEU A 149 -12.04 -4.28 0.06
N THR A 150 -11.45 -4.03 -1.10
CA THR A 150 -10.68 -2.80 -1.34
C THR A 150 -11.57 -1.56 -1.33
N SER A 151 -12.67 -1.55 -2.08
CA SER A 151 -13.63 -0.44 -2.08
C SER A 151 -15.05 -0.95 -1.83
N PHE A 152 -15.79 -0.28 -0.94
CA PHE A 152 -17.21 -0.60 -0.74
C PHE A 152 -18.04 -0.03 -1.92
N PRO A 153 -18.74 -0.87 -2.71
CA PRO A 153 -19.36 -0.44 -3.97
C PRO A 153 -20.33 0.73 -3.83
N LEU A 154 -21.10 0.77 -2.74
CA LEU A 154 -22.17 1.76 -2.50
C LEU A 154 -21.76 2.85 -1.49
N LEU A 155 -20.47 3.09 -1.27
CA LEU A 155 -20.03 4.14 -0.36
C LEU A 155 -20.51 5.51 -0.87
N GLY A 156 -21.27 6.25 -0.06
CA GLY A 156 -21.72 7.61 -0.40
C GLY A 156 -22.88 7.69 -1.41
N ILE A 157 -23.63 6.61 -1.62
CA ILE A 157 -24.87 6.70 -2.41
C ILE A 157 -25.96 7.49 -1.63
N PRO A 158 -26.97 8.05 -2.32
CA PRO A 158 -28.17 8.56 -1.65
C PRO A 158 -28.87 7.46 -0.83
N GLY A 159 -29.38 7.85 0.35
CA GLY A 159 -30.04 6.92 1.27
C GLY A 159 -29.04 6.14 2.14
N GLN A 160 -29.45 4.97 2.61
CA GLN A 160 -28.70 4.24 3.64
C GLN A 160 -27.66 3.30 3.04
N PHE A 161 -26.38 3.56 3.35
CA PHE A 161 -25.25 2.65 3.08
C PHE A 161 -24.42 2.31 4.34
N THR A 162 -24.76 2.89 5.50
CA THR A 162 -24.18 2.59 6.82
C THR A 162 -25.25 2.10 7.79
N GLU A 163 -24.82 1.42 8.85
CA GLU A 163 -25.64 1.05 10.00
C GLU A 163 -24.98 1.57 11.29
N PRO A 164 -25.60 2.52 12.02
CA PRO A 164 -26.85 3.21 11.67
C PRO A 164 -26.70 4.19 10.50
N TYR A 165 -27.82 4.69 9.98
CA TYR A 165 -27.87 5.72 8.95
C TYR A 165 -27.54 7.11 9.53
N TYR A 166 -26.77 7.90 8.79
CA TYR A 166 -26.52 9.31 9.06
C TYR A 166 -26.58 10.12 7.77
N ASP A 167 -27.05 11.37 7.90
CA ASP A 167 -27.17 12.32 6.79
C ASP A 167 -25.86 13.11 6.58
N PRO A 168 -25.35 13.24 5.34
CA PRO A 168 -24.14 14.02 5.04
C PRO A 168 -24.24 15.52 5.36
N VAL A 169 -25.42 16.07 5.63
CA VAL A 169 -25.60 17.47 6.10
C VAL A 169 -24.70 17.77 7.32
N GLY A 170 -24.51 16.80 8.20
CA GLY A 170 -23.69 16.94 9.42
C GLY A 170 -22.19 16.73 9.25
N ALA A 171 -21.67 16.66 8.03
CA ALA A 171 -20.27 16.33 7.73
C ALA A 171 -19.25 17.44 8.07
N ILE A 172 -19.13 17.83 9.35
CA ILE A 172 -18.36 18.99 9.80
C ILE A 172 -16.87 18.97 9.43
N SER A 173 -16.22 17.81 9.33
CA SER A 173 -14.81 17.72 8.98
C SER A 173 -14.60 17.78 7.47
N SER A 174 -15.33 16.95 6.71
CA SER A 174 -15.15 16.79 5.26
C SER A 174 -15.93 17.79 4.42
N HIS A 175 -17.03 18.34 4.94
CA HIS A 175 -18.06 19.07 4.20
C HIS A 175 -18.60 18.29 2.98
N SER A 176 -18.49 16.95 3.00
CA SER A 176 -18.80 16.09 1.85
C SER A 176 -20.26 16.19 1.43
N LEU A 177 -20.53 16.10 0.14
CA LEU A 177 -21.87 15.94 -0.45
C LEU A 177 -22.49 14.57 -0.14
N PHE A 178 -21.65 13.58 0.14
CA PHE A 178 -22.02 12.16 0.11
C PHE A 178 -21.77 11.43 1.43
N LEU A 179 -20.70 11.77 2.14
CA LEU A 179 -20.24 11.04 3.31
C LEU A 179 -20.58 11.77 4.62
N PRO A 180 -21.32 11.15 5.55
CA PRO A 180 -21.59 11.73 6.87
C PRO A 180 -20.33 11.74 7.74
N GLN A 181 -20.34 12.58 8.78
CA GLN A 181 -19.23 12.71 9.73
C GLN A 181 -18.89 11.37 10.42
N GLU A 182 -19.92 10.59 10.71
CA GLU A 182 -19.85 9.35 11.47
C GLU A 182 -19.14 8.22 10.73
N ILE A 183 -18.87 8.41 9.44
CA ILE A 183 -18.04 7.48 8.68
C ILE A 183 -16.58 7.51 9.11
N THR A 184 -16.13 8.64 9.66
CA THR A 184 -14.77 8.82 10.14
C THR A 184 -14.65 8.26 11.55
N ASN A 185 -13.58 7.52 11.80
CA ASN A 185 -13.21 7.04 13.12
C ASN A 185 -13.22 8.20 14.15
N PRO A 186 -13.80 7.99 15.35
CA PRO A 186 -13.97 9.06 16.33
C PRO A 186 -12.66 9.53 16.98
N HIS A 187 -11.54 8.79 16.83
CA HIS A 187 -10.26 9.22 17.36
C HIS A 187 -9.82 10.53 16.69
N ALA A 188 -9.50 11.53 17.50
CA ALA A 188 -9.35 12.93 17.10
C ALA A 188 -8.38 13.18 15.93
N ARG A 189 -7.37 12.31 15.75
CA ARG A 189 -6.45 12.29 14.60
C ARG A 189 -7.18 12.34 13.26
N PHE A 190 -8.17 11.47 13.05
CA PHE A 190 -8.80 11.28 11.74
C PHE A 190 -9.68 12.46 11.29
N PRO A 191 -10.66 12.95 12.08
CA PRO A 191 -11.45 14.11 11.68
C PRO A 191 -10.60 15.39 11.58
N THR A 192 -9.55 15.52 12.41
CA THR A 192 -8.58 16.64 12.30
C THR A 192 -7.85 16.58 10.97
N LEU A 193 -7.33 15.41 10.60
CA LEU A 193 -6.63 15.22 9.32
C LEU A 193 -7.54 15.57 8.15
N THR A 194 -8.80 15.10 8.16
CA THR A 194 -9.80 15.44 7.13
C THR A 194 -10.05 16.95 7.04
N ALA A 195 -10.27 17.61 8.18
CA ALA A 195 -10.55 19.04 8.22
C ALA A 195 -9.32 19.87 7.78
N ASN A 196 -8.13 19.52 8.26
CA ASN A 196 -6.91 20.26 7.98
C ASN A 196 -6.45 20.10 6.52
N ILE A 197 -6.67 18.94 5.89
CA ILE A 197 -6.45 18.77 4.45
C ILE A 197 -7.32 19.73 3.65
N ARG A 198 -8.64 19.74 3.90
CA ARG A 198 -9.59 20.63 3.22
C ARG A 198 -9.23 22.10 3.44
N GLN A 199 -8.94 22.49 4.67
CA GLN A 199 -8.61 23.88 5.01
C GLN A 199 -7.26 24.33 4.43
N ARG A 200 -6.25 23.45 4.41
CA ARG A 200 -4.97 23.73 3.75
C ARG A 200 -5.16 23.88 2.24
N ARG A 201 -5.90 22.96 1.63
CA ARG A 201 -6.20 22.95 0.20
C ARG A 201 -6.99 24.18 -0.25
N GLY A 202 -7.84 24.73 0.63
CA GLY A 202 -8.74 25.86 0.33
C GLY A 202 -10.03 25.45 -0.42
N SER A 203 -10.21 24.14 -0.65
CA SER A 203 -11.39 23.54 -1.28
C SER A 203 -11.56 22.12 -0.74
N LYS A 204 -12.68 21.46 -1.07
CA LYS A 204 -12.73 19.99 -0.92
C LYS A 204 -11.68 19.32 -1.80
N VAL A 205 -11.30 18.10 -1.42
CA VAL A 205 -10.63 17.20 -2.36
C VAL A 205 -11.60 16.88 -3.51
N ALA A 206 -11.06 16.64 -4.70
CA ALA A 206 -11.86 16.38 -5.89
C ALA A 206 -11.22 15.24 -6.68
N ILE A 207 -11.96 14.14 -6.82
CA ILE A 207 -11.50 12.93 -7.48
C ILE A 207 -12.54 12.61 -8.55
N ASN A 208 -12.10 12.46 -9.80
CA ASN A 208 -12.97 12.11 -10.91
C ASN A 208 -12.47 10.80 -11.53
N LEU A 209 -13.23 9.74 -11.36
CA LEU A 209 -12.95 8.44 -11.96
C LEU A 209 -13.70 8.36 -13.29
N PRO A 210 -13.07 7.89 -14.39
CA PRO A 210 -13.80 7.71 -15.63
C PRO A 210 -14.93 6.68 -15.40
N LEU A 211 -16.14 7.02 -15.82
CA LEU A 211 -17.28 6.12 -15.74
C LEU A 211 -17.11 4.99 -16.77
N PHE A 212 -17.45 3.75 -16.39
CA PHE A 212 -17.60 2.69 -17.38
C PHE A 212 -18.80 3.01 -18.27
N VAL A 213 -18.63 3.07 -19.59
CA VAL A 213 -19.74 3.37 -20.52
C VAL A 213 -20.27 2.07 -21.10
N ASP A 214 -21.42 1.62 -20.59
CA ASP A 214 -22.18 0.47 -21.09
C ASP A 214 -23.32 0.92 -22.04
N ALA A 215 -24.02 -0.02 -22.66
CA ALA A 215 -24.95 0.20 -23.78
C ALA A 215 -26.07 1.21 -23.52
N LYS A 216 -26.51 1.39 -22.27
CA LYS A 216 -27.55 2.33 -21.85
C LYS A 216 -27.04 3.41 -20.89
N THR A 217 -25.73 3.55 -20.77
CA THR A 217 -25.13 4.63 -19.97
C THR A 217 -25.43 5.96 -20.66
N PRO A 218 -26.04 6.95 -19.96
CA PRO A 218 -26.27 8.27 -20.54
C PRO A 218 -24.95 8.91 -21.02
N GLN A 219 -25.01 9.63 -22.14
CA GLN A 219 -23.86 10.32 -22.73
C GLN A 219 -24.30 11.73 -23.21
N PRO A 220 -23.77 12.82 -22.62
CA PRO A 220 -22.88 12.83 -21.47
C PRO A 220 -23.58 12.30 -20.20
N PHE A 221 -22.85 11.59 -19.35
CA PHE A 221 -23.32 11.27 -18.01
C PHE A 221 -23.13 12.47 -17.09
N VAL A 222 -24.23 12.93 -16.50
CA VAL A 222 -24.23 13.89 -15.40
C VAL A 222 -24.85 13.18 -14.21
N ASP A 223 -24.09 13.05 -13.13
CA ASP A 223 -24.52 12.25 -12.00
C ASP A 223 -25.75 12.86 -11.30
N PRO A 224 -26.91 12.18 -11.31
CA PRO A 224 -28.13 12.69 -10.71
C PRO A 224 -28.13 12.60 -9.18
N ALA A 225 -27.21 11.87 -8.57
CA ALA A 225 -27.06 11.74 -7.11
C ALA A 225 -26.30 12.92 -6.49
N ILE A 226 -25.68 13.79 -7.28
CA ILE A 226 -25.05 15.02 -6.77
C ILE A 226 -26.16 16.02 -6.39
N PRO A 227 -26.21 16.50 -5.12
CA PRO A 227 -27.18 17.49 -4.72
C PRO A 227 -26.71 18.90 -5.15
N TRP A 228 -26.87 19.21 -6.44
CA TRP A 228 -26.36 20.43 -7.09
C TRP A 228 -26.80 21.76 -6.44
N GLU A 229 -27.95 21.74 -5.77
CA GLU A 229 -28.54 22.90 -5.10
C GLU A 229 -28.24 22.97 -3.59
N ARG A 230 -27.40 22.08 -3.04
CA ARG A 230 -26.99 22.14 -1.63
C ARG A 230 -26.17 23.40 -1.38
N ASP A 231 -26.46 24.09 -0.27
CA ASP A 231 -25.79 25.33 0.13
C ASP A 231 -25.65 25.42 1.66
N ILE A 232 -25.02 24.40 2.24
CA ILE A 232 -24.81 24.25 3.69
C ILE A 232 -23.39 24.67 4.06
N TYR A 233 -22.43 24.26 3.24
CA TYR A 233 -21.03 24.64 3.36
C TYR A 233 -20.59 25.47 2.14
N PRO A 234 -19.65 26.42 2.29
CA PRO A 234 -19.15 27.22 1.16
C PRO A 234 -18.66 26.37 -0.03
N GLU A 235 -18.04 25.22 0.26
CA GLU A 235 -17.50 24.28 -0.74
C GLU A 235 -18.56 23.43 -1.45
N ASP A 236 -19.85 23.54 -1.09
CA ASP A 236 -20.92 22.81 -1.80
C ASP A 236 -20.98 23.21 -3.27
N SER A 237 -20.66 24.48 -3.54
CA SER A 237 -20.58 25.01 -4.89
C SER A 237 -19.43 24.46 -5.73
N ASP A 238 -18.41 23.80 -5.13
CA ASP A 238 -17.26 23.27 -5.86
C ASP A 238 -17.68 22.34 -7.00
N ALA A 239 -18.65 21.46 -6.74
CA ALA A 239 -19.15 20.49 -7.72
C ALA A 239 -19.70 21.19 -8.98
N LYS A 240 -20.61 22.17 -8.81
CA LYS A 240 -21.19 22.96 -9.92
C LYS A 240 -20.19 23.89 -10.58
N ASN A 241 -19.13 24.29 -9.86
CA ASN A 241 -18.08 25.16 -10.35
C ASN A 241 -16.95 24.38 -11.07
N GLY A 242 -17.19 23.13 -11.46
CA GLY A 242 -16.29 22.34 -12.31
C GLY A 242 -15.43 21.31 -11.58
N ALA A 243 -15.59 21.13 -10.26
CA ALA A 243 -14.92 20.03 -9.57
C ALA A 243 -15.48 18.65 -9.97
N ALA A 244 -16.78 18.57 -10.28
CA ALA A 244 -17.42 17.37 -10.81
C ALA A 244 -17.42 17.41 -12.34
N LEU A 245 -16.81 16.40 -12.97
CA LEU A 245 -16.73 16.30 -14.43
C LEU A 245 -17.88 15.45 -15.00
N ALA A 246 -18.37 15.81 -16.19
CA ALA A 246 -19.24 14.93 -16.96
C ALA A 246 -18.49 13.63 -17.32
N ASP A 247 -19.22 12.52 -17.48
CA ASP A 247 -18.67 11.18 -17.78
C ASP A 247 -17.72 10.62 -16.71
N HIS A 248 -17.78 11.17 -15.49
CA HIS A 248 -16.98 10.74 -14.36
C HIS A 248 -17.83 10.48 -13.11
N ILE A 249 -17.33 9.58 -12.26
CA ILE A 249 -17.80 9.40 -10.88
C ILE A 249 -17.01 10.40 -10.02
N TYR A 250 -17.69 11.39 -9.46
CA TYR A 250 -17.09 12.45 -8.66
C TYR A 250 -17.05 12.08 -7.17
N LEU A 251 -15.90 12.14 -6.52
CA LEU A 251 -15.75 11.87 -5.08
C LEU A 251 -15.09 13.08 -4.41
N ASP A 252 -15.62 13.51 -3.25
CA ASP A 252 -15.30 14.83 -2.67
C ASP A 252 -14.76 14.80 -1.23
N ALA A 253 -14.35 13.62 -0.74
CA ALA A 253 -13.96 13.45 0.66
C ALA A 253 -12.89 12.39 0.87
N MET A 254 -12.10 12.59 1.93
CA MET A 254 -11.03 11.69 2.37
C MET A 254 -11.49 10.23 2.55
N GLY A 255 -12.72 10.04 3.04
CA GLY A 255 -13.27 8.71 3.29
C GLY A 255 -13.49 7.85 2.05
N PHE A 256 -13.53 8.44 0.85
CA PHE A 256 -13.57 7.63 -0.36
C PHE A 256 -12.24 6.91 -0.63
N GLY A 257 -11.11 7.47 -0.20
CA GLY A 257 -9.80 6.87 -0.42
C GLY A 257 -9.24 6.18 0.81
N MET A 258 -9.15 6.90 1.93
CA MET A 258 -8.68 6.33 3.21
C MET A 258 -9.70 5.37 3.84
N GLY A 259 -10.93 5.33 3.32
CA GLY A 259 -11.92 4.31 3.65
C GLY A 259 -11.82 3.03 2.81
N CYS A 260 -10.79 2.90 1.97
CA CYS A 260 -10.44 1.68 1.25
C CYS A 260 -9.52 0.78 2.05
N CYS A 261 -9.55 -0.52 1.76
CA CYS A 261 -8.63 -1.49 2.35
C CYS A 261 -7.45 -1.85 1.42
N CYS A 262 -6.35 -2.29 2.01
CA CYS A 262 -5.19 -2.79 1.29
C CYS A 262 -4.44 -3.93 2.01
N LEU A 263 -3.48 -4.51 1.30
CA LEU A 263 -2.49 -5.44 1.85
C LEU A 263 -1.13 -4.74 1.87
N GLN A 264 -0.53 -4.62 3.05
CA GLN A 264 0.79 -4.02 3.23
C GLN A 264 1.76 -5.04 3.82
N LEU A 265 3.04 -4.94 3.47
CA LEU A 265 4.09 -5.82 4.00
C LEU A 265 5.25 -4.99 4.51
N THR A 266 5.70 -5.22 5.74
CA THR A 266 6.89 -4.56 6.30
C THR A 266 8.01 -5.57 6.52
N PHE A 267 9.22 -5.25 6.07
CA PHE A 267 10.43 -6.07 6.18
C PHE A 267 11.49 -5.34 7.00
N GLN A 268 12.13 -6.03 7.94
CA GLN A 268 13.36 -5.60 8.59
C GLN A 268 14.56 -6.06 7.77
N ALA A 269 15.40 -5.10 7.37
CA ALA A 269 16.65 -5.37 6.68
C ALA A 269 17.80 -5.54 7.67
N CYS A 270 18.91 -6.10 7.21
CA CYS A 270 20.10 -6.34 8.03
C CYS A 270 20.74 -5.06 8.60
N ASN A 271 20.69 -4.00 7.79
CA ASN A 271 21.26 -2.69 8.04
C ASN A 271 20.62 -1.67 7.09
N ILE A 272 21.06 -0.42 7.17
CA ILE A 272 20.52 0.64 6.33
C ILE A 272 20.82 0.44 4.83
N ASP A 273 21.98 -0.08 4.45
CA ASP A 273 22.35 -0.25 3.04
C ASP A 273 21.51 -1.32 2.36
N GLU A 274 21.25 -2.44 3.05
CA GLU A 274 20.31 -3.45 2.58
C GLU A 274 18.88 -2.92 2.54
N ALA A 275 18.45 -2.12 3.52
CA ALA A 275 17.14 -1.48 3.50
C ALA A 275 16.98 -0.58 2.26
N ARG A 276 17.99 0.22 1.93
CA ARG A 276 17.96 1.12 0.76
C ARG A 276 17.96 0.34 -0.56
N ARG A 277 18.76 -0.73 -0.68
CA ARG A 277 18.73 -1.63 -1.86
C ARG A 277 17.37 -2.30 -2.03
N MET A 278 16.76 -2.77 -0.95
CA MET A 278 15.44 -3.40 -0.98
C MET A 278 14.35 -2.38 -1.34
N TYR A 279 14.39 -1.19 -0.74
CA TYR A 279 13.49 -0.08 -1.07
C TYR A 279 13.56 0.23 -2.57
N ASP A 280 14.75 0.41 -3.12
CA ASP A 280 14.95 0.73 -4.53
C ASP A 280 14.45 -0.39 -5.46
N ALA A 281 14.77 -1.65 -5.13
CA ALA A 281 14.39 -2.79 -5.96
C ALA A 281 12.87 -3.03 -6.01
N LEU A 282 12.12 -2.58 -5.00
CA LEU A 282 10.66 -2.75 -4.94
C LEU A 282 9.89 -1.62 -5.64
N ILE A 283 10.52 -0.50 -5.99
CA ILE A 283 9.88 0.62 -6.69
C ILE A 283 9.29 0.16 -8.05
N PRO A 284 10.04 -0.48 -8.96
CA PRO A 284 9.50 -0.95 -10.25
C PRO A 284 8.49 -2.09 -10.12
N ILE A 285 8.49 -2.80 -8.99
CA ILE A 285 7.55 -3.89 -8.69
C ILE A 285 6.18 -3.36 -8.25
N SER A 286 6.15 -2.16 -7.66
CA SER A 286 4.94 -1.51 -7.14
C SER A 286 3.76 -1.45 -8.14
N PRO A 287 3.93 -0.92 -9.37
CA PRO A 287 2.83 -0.89 -10.35
C PRO A 287 2.43 -2.28 -10.86
N ILE A 288 3.37 -3.23 -10.93
CA ILE A 288 3.11 -4.59 -11.40
C ILE A 288 2.17 -5.31 -10.43
N LEU A 289 2.46 -5.21 -9.13
CA LEU A 289 1.61 -5.82 -8.10
C LEU A 289 0.31 -5.05 -7.89
N LEU A 290 0.27 -3.72 -8.09
CA LEU A 290 -0.99 -2.97 -8.13
C LEU A 290 -1.92 -3.53 -9.22
N ALA A 291 -1.43 -3.70 -10.43
CA ALA A 291 -2.22 -4.22 -11.54
C ALA A 291 -2.67 -5.69 -11.31
N LEU A 292 -1.78 -6.56 -10.81
CA LEU A 292 -2.10 -7.96 -10.52
C LEU A 292 -3.11 -8.14 -9.38
N THR A 293 -3.16 -7.20 -8.44
CA THR A 293 -4.04 -7.26 -7.27
C THR A 293 -5.35 -6.49 -7.45
N ALA A 294 -5.50 -5.74 -8.54
CA ALA A 294 -6.65 -4.88 -8.87
C ALA A 294 -8.01 -5.41 -8.36
N ALA A 295 -8.67 -4.64 -7.48
CA ALA A 295 -9.87 -5.09 -6.77
C ALA A 295 -10.92 -3.99 -6.48
N SER A 296 -10.85 -2.82 -7.14
CA SER A 296 -11.79 -1.71 -6.89
C SER A 296 -12.43 -1.13 -8.17
N PRO A 297 -13.32 -1.87 -8.85
CA PRO A 297 -13.96 -1.43 -10.09
C PRO A 297 -15.28 -0.67 -9.89
N VAL A 298 -15.78 -0.57 -8.65
CA VAL A 298 -17.06 0.07 -8.33
C VAL A 298 -16.87 1.17 -7.31
N TRP A 299 -17.46 2.34 -7.59
CA TRP A 299 -17.36 3.53 -6.77
C TRP A 299 -18.70 4.27 -6.74
N ARG A 300 -19.18 4.62 -5.54
CA ARG A 300 -20.43 5.37 -5.31
C ARG A 300 -21.63 4.86 -6.11
N GLY A 301 -21.78 3.53 -6.23
CA GLY A 301 -22.88 2.92 -6.96
C GLY A 301 -22.72 2.88 -8.48
N TYR A 302 -21.51 3.09 -9.01
CA TYR A 302 -21.23 3.04 -10.44
C TYR A 302 -20.01 2.18 -10.78
N LEU A 303 -20.08 1.47 -11.90
CA LEU A 303 -18.90 0.85 -12.51
C LEU A 303 -17.96 1.95 -13.02
N ALA A 304 -16.68 1.92 -12.61
CA ALA A 304 -15.63 2.80 -13.11
C ALA A 304 -14.84 2.13 -14.24
N ASP A 305 -14.25 2.90 -15.16
CA ASP A 305 -13.36 2.40 -16.22
C ASP A 305 -11.89 2.26 -15.76
N VAL A 306 -11.71 2.03 -14.46
CA VAL A 306 -10.45 1.70 -13.79
C VAL A 306 -10.69 0.57 -12.78
N ASP A 307 -9.62 -0.12 -12.39
CA ASP A 307 -9.71 -1.34 -11.57
C ASP A 307 -9.01 -1.22 -10.20
N CYS A 308 -8.37 -0.10 -9.88
CA CYS A 308 -7.49 0.06 -8.72
C CYS A 308 -7.79 1.33 -7.92
N ARG A 309 -7.49 1.32 -6.60
CA ARG A 309 -7.83 2.44 -5.69
C ARG A 309 -6.85 3.60 -5.73
N TRP A 310 -5.67 3.41 -6.31
CA TRP A 310 -4.49 4.24 -6.03
C TRP A 310 -4.73 5.73 -6.30
N ASN A 311 -5.35 6.10 -7.42
CA ASN A 311 -5.68 7.51 -7.71
C ASN A 311 -6.75 8.07 -6.79
N VAL A 312 -7.70 7.25 -6.33
CA VAL A 312 -8.72 7.68 -5.37
C VAL A 312 -8.07 8.03 -4.05
N ILE A 313 -7.26 7.12 -3.49
CA ILE A 313 -6.59 7.38 -2.22
C ILE A 313 -5.59 8.52 -2.32
N ALA A 314 -4.85 8.63 -3.43
CA ALA A 314 -3.94 9.74 -3.71
C ALA A 314 -4.65 11.11 -3.69
N GLY A 315 -5.80 11.20 -4.36
CA GLY A 315 -6.61 12.42 -4.41
C GLY A 315 -7.38 12.70 -3.11
N SER A 316 -7.73 11.68 -2.35
CA SER A 316 -8.53 11.80 -1.12
C SER A 316 -7.82 12.54 0.03
N VAL A 317 -6.49 12.59 -0.02
CA VAL A 317 -5.64 13.29 0.95
C VAL A 317 -4.72 14.31 0.31
N ASP A 318 -5.06 14.75 -0.89
CA ASP A 318 -4.30 15.77 -1.60
C ASP A 318 -4.54 17.15 -0.98
N ASP A 319 -3.59 17.60 -0.17
CA ASP A 319 -3.64 18.86 0.55
C ASP A 319 -3.07 20.05 -0.24
N ARG A 320 -2.63 19.84 -1.49
CA ARG A 320 -2.00 20.87 -2.32
C ARG A 320 -2.92 22.05 -2.59
N THR A 321 -2.41 23.26 -2.35
CA THR A 321 -3.08 24.51 -2.78
C THR A 321 -3.11 24.60 -4.30
N ASP A 322 -3.85 25.57 -4.85
CA ASP A 322 -3.92 25.80 -6.30
C ASP A 322 -2.52 25.99 -6.92
N GLU A 323 -1.60 26.66 -6.22
CA GLU A 323 -0.23 26.93 -6.67
C GLU A 323 0.67 25.68 -6.64
N GLU A 324 0.40 24.73 -5.76
CA GLU A 324 1.20 23.50 -5.60
C GLU A 324 0.74 22.37 -6.54
N ARG A 325 -0.42 22.51 -7.18
CA ARG A 325 -0.95 21.53 -8.15
C ARG A 325 -0.05 21.46 -9.38
N GLY A 326 0.22 20.23 -9.82
CA GLY A 326 1.24 19.93 -10.85
C GLY A 326 2.44 19.15 -10.30
N LEU A 327 2.66 19.16 -8.99
CA LEU A 327 3.58 18.24 -8.30
C LEU A 327 2.89 16.91 -7.98
N LYS A 328 3.57 15.97 -7.30
CA LYS A 328 2.91 14.78 -6.73
C LYS A 328 2.09 15.14 -5.49
N SER A 329 1.03 14.39 -5.20
CA SER A 329 0.35 14.45 -3.90
C SER A 329 1.29 13.94 -2.79
N ARG A 330 0.99 14.22 -1.52
CA ARG A 330 1.68 13.57 -0.39
C ARG A 330 1.38 12.07 -0.33
N TYR A 331 0.27 11.64 -0.93
CA TYR A 331 0.00 10.24 -1.22
C TYR A 331 0.21 10.01 -2.72
N ASP A 332 1.32 9.36 -3.11
CA ASP A 332 1.66 9.13 -4.52
C ASP A 332 2.75 8.07 -4.68
N SER A 333 3.15 7.71 -5.90
CA SER A 333 4.33 6.86 -6.12
C SER A 333 5.62 7.49 -5.58
N VAL A 334 6.61 6.64 -5.26
CA VAL A 334 7.95 7.07 -4.83
C VAL A 334 8.57 8.06 -5.84
N SER A 335 9.29 9.06 -5.32
CA SER A 335 9.95 10.10 -6.14
C SER A 335 11.44 9.85 -6.41
N LEU A 336 12.12 9.06 -5.56
CA LEU A 336 13.57 8.89 -5.60
C LEU A 336 13.97 7.46 -5.24
N TYR A 337 14.91 6.92 -6.02
CA TYR A 337 15.82 5.87 -5.58
C TYR A 337 16.83 6.44 -4.59
N ILE A 338 17.14 5.69 -3.53
CA ILE A 338 17.91 6.16 -2.38
C ILE A 338 19.14 5.33 -2.08
N SER A 339 19.44 4.24 -2.76
CA SER A 339 20.61 3.39 -2.49
C SER A 339 21.91 3.99 -3.04
N ASN A 340 23.01 3.83 -2.29
CA ASN A 340 24.37 4.13 -2.76
C ASN A 340 25.00 2.98 -3.57
N ASP A 341 24.22 1.93 -3.89
CA ASP A 341 24.66 0.83 -4.75
C ASP A 341 25.12 1.39 -6.12
N TRP A 342 26.25 0.92 -6.62
CA TRP A 342 26.85 1.38 -7.89
C TRP A 342 25.92 1.17 -9.08
N LYS A 343 24.95 0.25 -8.98
CA LYS A 343 23.89 0.06 -9.99
C LYS A 343 22.94 1.25 -10.08
N ASN A 344 22.79 2.06 -9.04
CA ASN A 344 21.91 3.23 -9.04
C ASN A 344 22.58 4.40 -9.77
N ARG A 345 22.22 4.59 -11.04
CA ARG A 345 22.71 5.71 -11.84
C ARG A 345 21.89 6.97 -11.57
N PRO A 346 22.50 8.18 -11.59
CA PRO A 346 21.75 9.44 -11.48
C PRO A 346 20.62 9.56 -12.51
N ASP A 347 20.82 8.98 -13.70
CA ASP A 347 19.86 8.94 -14.80
C ASP A 347 18.50 8.31 -14.44
N TYR A 348 18.41 7.47 -13.40
CA TYR A 348 17.14 6.87 -13.01
C TYR A 348 16.26 7.80 -12.16
N ASN A 349 16.87 8.76 -11.46
CA ASN A 349 16.16 9.80 -10.72
C ASN A 349 15.87 11.00 -11.65
N ASP A 350 15.06 10.76 -12.68
CA ASP A 350 14.86 11.65 -13.84
C ASP A 350 13.69 12.62 -13.73
N ILE A 351 12.96 12.61 -12.62
CA ILE A 351 11.83 13.51 -12.38
C ILE A 351 12.23 14.73 -11.54
N TYR A 352 11.50 15.84 -11.72
CA TYR A 352 11.62 16.97 -10.81
C TYR A 352 11.09 16.59 -9.42
N THR A 353 11.98 16.66 -8.43
CA THR A 353 11.66 16.35 -7.03
C THR A 353 11.99 17.56 -6.17
N PRO A 354 11.00 18.41 -5.82
CA PRO A 354 11.24 19.56 -4.96
C PRO A 354 11.66 19.10 -3.56
N TYR A 355 12.58 19.82 -2.93
CA TYR A 355 13.07 19.51 -1.59
C TYR A 355 13.48 20.77 -0.87
N ASP A 356 13.46 20.75 0.46
CA ASP A 356 13.94 21.87 1.28
C ASP A 356 15.48 21.88 1.31
N GLU A 357 16.10 22.92 0.75
CA GLU A 357 17.56 23.04 0.66
C GLU A 357 18.25 23.19 2.02
N ALA A 358 17.60 23.88 2.98
CA ALA A 358 18.17 24.07 4.31
C ALA A 358 18.19 22.75 5.09
N ILE A 359 17.11 21.96 5.00
CA ILE A 359 17.05 20.61 5.56
C ILE A 359 18.06 19.69 4.88
N PHE A 360 18.14 19.73 3.54
CA PHE A 360 19.11 18.94 2.77
C PHE A 360 20.55 19.21 3.22
N ASN A 361 20.95 20.48 3.31
CA ASN A 361 22.30 20.86 3.74
C ASN A 361 22.54 20.43 5.20
N ARG A 362 21.58 20.65 6.10
CA ARG A 362 21.67 20.22 7.50
C ARG A 362 21.90 18.71 7.63
N LEU A 363 21.20 17.89 6.83
CA LEU A 363 21.38 16.43 6.82
C LEU A 363 22.78 16.06 6.34
N LYS A 364 23.25 16.68 5.25
CA LYS A 364 24.59 16.44 4.70
C LYS A 364 25.72 16.83 5.65
N ASP A 365 25.60 17.99 6.30
CA ASP A 365 26.58 18.48 7.28
C ASP A 365 26.67 17.55 8.50
N ASN A 366 25.66 16.72 8.73
CA ASN A 366 25.63 15.68 9.78
C ASN A 366 25.93 14.26 9.25
N GLY A 367 26.51 14.16 8.04
CA GLY A 367 27.02 12.91 7.49
C GLY A 367 25.96 11.97 6.90
N VAL A 368 24.78 12.47 6.56
CA VAL A 368 23.80 11.75 5.72
C VAL A 368 24.18 11.98 4.25
N ASP A 369 24.30 10.92 3.44
CA ASP A 369 24.65 11.08 2.03
C ASP A 369 23.57 11.80 1.20
N SER A 370 23.96 12.29 0.03
CA SER A 370 23.10 13.15 -0.81
C SER A 370 21.79 12.48 -1.24
N LEU A 371 21.76 11.16 -1.49
CA LEU A 371 20.53 10.49 -1.95
C LEU A 371 19.52 10.41 -0.82
N LEU A 372 19.95 9.94 0.35
CA LEU A 372 19.08 9.85 1.52
C LEU A 372 18.71 11.25 2.05
N ALA A 373 19.65 12.19 2.05
CA ALA A 373 19.38 13.57 2.44
C ALA A 373 18.29 14.21 1.56
N LYS A 374 18.36 14.01 0.23
CA LYS A 374 17.35 14.52 -0.71
C LYS A 374 15.99 13.87 -0.53
N HIS A 375 15.96 12.56 -0.24
CA HIS A 375 14.72 11.86 0.07
C HIS A 375 14.03 12.43 1.31
N ILE A 376 14.76 12.56 2.43
CA ILE A 376 14.19 13.10 3.66
C ILE A 376 13.78 14.57 3.49
N SER A 377 14.60 15.41 2.84
CA SER A 377 14.23 16.81 2.61
C SER A 377 13.06 16.99 1.63
N HIS A 378 12.84 16.04 0.71
CA HIS A 378 11.64 15.99 -0.13
C HIS A 378 10.37 15.70 0.68
N LEU A 379 10.42 14.75 1.62
CA LEU A 379 9.27 14.46 2.49
C LEU A 379 8.88 15.66 3.34
N PHE A 380 9.88 16.45 3.76
CA PHE A 380 9.74 17.61 4.62
C PHE A 380 9.36 18.92 3.90
N ILE A 381 9.06 18.88 2.59
CA ILE A 381 8.38 20.01 1.94
C ILE A 381 6.91 20.12 2.38
N ARG A 382 6.37 19.05 2.98
CA ARG A 382 4.98 18.97 3.42
C ARG A 382 4.82 19.62 4.79
N ASP A 383 3.65 20.21 5.01
CA ASP A 383 3.27 20.72 6.33
C ASP A 383 2.71 19.59 7.21
N PRO A 384 2.88 19.66 8.55
CA PRO A 384 2.24 18.73 9.47
C PRO A 384 0.73 18.99 9.51
N LEU A 385 -0.07 17.96 9.25
CA LEU A 385 -1.53 18.08 9.17
C LEU A 385 -2.25 17.78 10.49
N VAL A 386 -1.58 17.11 11.43
CA VAL A 386 -2.15 16.81 12.75
C VAL A 386 -1.10 17.13 13.80
N VAL A 387 -1.30 18.20 14.56
CA VAL A 387 -0.43 18.60 15.66
C VAL A 387 -1.28 18.60 16.93
N PHE A 388 -0.78 17.98 18.00
CA PHE A 388 -1.44 17.99 19.31
C PHE A 388 -0.75 18.99 20.23
N THR A 389 -1.52 19.74 21.02
CA THR A 389 -0.96 20.76 21.92
C THR A 389 0.07 20.20 22.90
N GLU A 390 -0.16 18.98 23.37
CA GLU A 390 0.62 18.28 24.38
C GLU A 390 1.95 17.76 23.83
N THR A 391 2.10 17.70 22.51
CA THR A 391 3.28 17.16 21.83
C THR A 391 3.98 18.20 20.96
N ILE A 392 3.70 19.50 21.15
CA ILE A 392 4.45 20.57 20.48
C ILE A 392 5.92 20.54 20.92
N ASP A 393 6.16 20.53 22.22
CA ASP A 393 7.51 20.47 22.79
C ASP A 393 7.78 19.06 23.31
N GLN A 394 8.87 18.46 22.86
CA GLN A 394 9.25 17.08 23.19
C GLN A 394 10.76 16.96 23.36
N ASP A 395 11.22 15.88 23.99
CA ASP A 395 12.63 15.53 24.01
C ASP A 395 13.01 14.80 22.71
N ASP A 396 13.72 15.51 21.83
CA ASP A 396 14.14 15.00 20.52
C ASP A 396 15.09 13.78 20.59
N LYS A 397 15.68 13.48 21.75
CA LYS A 397 16.54 12.30 21.92
C LYS A 397 15.75 11.02 22.20
N SER A 398 14.59 11.15 22.83
CA SER A 398 13.77 10.03 23.28
C SER A 398 12.48 9.85 22.49
N SER A 399 12.00 10.89 21.79
CA SER A 399 10.82 10.85 20.91
C SER A 399 11.20 10.91 19.42
N THR A 400 10.31 10.39 18.58
CA THR A 400 10.35 10.52 17.11
C THR A 400 9.05 11.08 16.54
N ASP A 401 8.16 11.63 17.38
CA ASP A 401 6.80 11.98 16.96
C ASP A 401 6.76 13.12 15.94
N HIS A 402 7.67 14.10 16.01
CA HIS A 402 7.74 15.18 15.01
C HIS A 402 8.23 14.66 13.66
N PHE A 403 9.19 13.73 13.68
CA PHE A 403 9.60 13.04 12.46
C PHE A 403 8.45 12.21 11.87
N GLU A 404 7.79 11.40 12.71
CA GLU A 404 6.66 10.56 12.32
C GLU A 404 5.43 11.38 11.89
N ASN A 405 5.27 12.63 12.35
CA ASN A 405 4.22 13.52 11.89
C ASN A 405 4.27 13.71 10.36
N ILE A 406 5.48 13.98 9.85
CA ILE A 406 5.72 14.16 8.41
C ILE A 406 5.84 12.81 7.70
N GLN A 407 6.63 11.88 8.26
CA GLN A 407 6.88 10.57 7.64
C GLN A 407 5.61 9.73 7.50
N SER A 408 4.77 9.65 8.54
CA SER A 408 3.55 8.85 8.52
C SER A 408 2.44 9.45 7.65
N THR A 409 2.56 10.74 7.28
CA THR A 409 1.62 11.46 6.40
C THR A 409 2.18 11.78 5.01
N ASN A 410 3.31 11.17 4.67
CA ASN A 410 3.74 10.94 3.30
C ASN A 410 3.52 9.44 2.99
N TRP A 411 2.55 9.16 2.12
CA TRP A 411 2.11 7.79 1.83
C TRP A 411 2.54 7.39 0.43
N GLN A 412 3.66 6.66 0.34
CA GLN A 412 4.21 6.23 -0.93
C GLN A 412 3.96 4.76 -1.25
N THR A 413 4.23 4.33 -2.48
CA THR A 413 4.15 2.90 -2.87
C THR A 413 5.10 2.02 -2.05
N ILE A 414 6.27 2.56 -1.72
CA ILE A 414 7.25 1.98 -0.79
C ILE A 414 7.58 3.02 0.27
N ARG A 415 7.72 2.61 1.52
CA ARG A 415 8.17 3.48 2.61
C ARG A 415 9.47 2.97 3.22
N PHE A 416 10.47 3.83 3.26
CA PHE A 416 11.69 3.62 4.04
C PHE A 416 11.44 4.02 5.49
N LYS A 417 11.56 3.09 6.44
CA LYS A 417 11.16 3.28 7.85
C LYS A 417 12.38 3.24 8.75
N PRO A 418 12.82 4.40 9.31
CA PRO A 418 13.83 4.41 10.35
C PRO A 418 13.43 3.55 11.56
N PRO A 419 14.41 3.10 12.36
CA PRO A 419 14.15 2.47 13.65
C PRO A 419 13.31 3.38 14.55
N PRO A 420 12.25 2.86 15.21
CA PRO A 420 11.48 3.64 16.15
C PRO A 420 12.30 3.94 17.41
N ALA A 421 11.96 5.02 18.12
CA ALA A 421 12.61 5.35 19.37
C ALA A 421 12.45 4.21 20.40
N ASN A 422 13.51 3.97 21.20
CA ASN A 422 13.50 3.06 22.34
C ASN A 422 13.04 1.62 22.02
N SER A 423 13.32 1.13 20.81
CA SER A 423 12.90 -0.18 20.33
C SER A 423 14.07 -1.00 19.77
N PRO A 424 14.05 -2.35 19.87
CA PRO A 424 15.05 -3.20 19.22
C PRO A 424 14.89 -3.30 17.70
N ILE A 425 13.79 -2.75 17.14
CA ILE A 425 13.45 -2.83 15.71
C ILE A 425 14.48 -2.06 14.87
N GLY A 426 14.95 -2.71 13.79
CA GLY A 426 15.94 -2.16 12.85
C GLY A 426 15.36 -1.27 11.75
N TRP A 427 16.19 -1.05 10.72
CA TRP A 427 15.80 -0.34 9.49
C TRP A 427 14.82 -1.20 8.69
N ARG A 428 13.72 -0.60 8.25
CA ARG A 428 12.63 -1.34 7.60
C ARG A 428 12.23 -0.74 6.25
N VAL A 429 11.61 -1.58 5.43
CA VAL A 429 10.99 -1.21 4.15
C VAL A 429 9.57 -1.74 4.16
N GLU A 430 8.61 -0.91 3.76
CA GLU A 430 7.19 -1.26 3.72
C GLU A 430 6.65 -1.15 2.30
N PHE A 431 6.08 -2.24 1.78
CA PHE A 431 5.44 -2.34 0.47
C PHE A 431 3.94 -2.10 0.60
N ARG A 432 3.37 -1.16 -0.17
CA ARG A 432 2.06 -0.55 0.14
C ARG A 432 1.07 -0.51 -1.04
N SER A 433 1.50 -0.87 -2.25
CA SER A 433 0.66 -0.66 -3.44
C SER A 433 -0.45 -1.70 -3.63
N MET A 434 -0.34 -2.90 -3.05
CA MET A 434 -1.30 -3.97 -3.31
C MET A 434 -2.70 -3.62 -2.82
N GLU A 435 -3.69 -4.03 -3.60
CA GLU A 435 -5.09 -4.07 -3.19
C GLU A 435 -5.29 -5.28 -2.27
N VAL A 436 -6.22 -5.20 -1.31
CA VAL A 436 -6.55 -6.37 -0.50
C VAL A 436 -7.35 -7.37 -1.35
N GLN A 437 -7.11 -8.67 -1.16
CA GLN A 437 -7.80 -9.74 -1.89
C GLN A 437 -8.97 -10.28 -1.06
N MET A 438 -9.94 -10.92 -1.71
CA MET A 438 -11.17 -11.39 -1.06
C MET A 438 -10.92 -12.55 -0.09
N THR A 439 -9.97 -13.43 -0.40
CA THR A 439 -9.67 -14.60 0.43
C THR A 439 -8.32 -14.48 1.15
N ASP A 440 -8.20 -15.14 2.30
CA ASP A 440 -6.94 -15.23 3.05
C ASP A 440 -5.84 -15.97 2.25
N PHE A 441 -6.23 -16.92 1.38
CA PHE A 441 -5.31 -17.62 0.47
C PHE A 441 -4.64 -16.66 -0.51
N GLU A 442 -5.43 -15.80 -1.17
CA GLU A 442 -4.89 -14.86 -2.16
C GLU A 442 -3.99 -13.80 -1.51
N ASN A 443 -4.39 -13.27 -0.35
CA ASN A 443 -3.57 -12.33 0.40
C ASN A 443 -2.24 -12.99 0.85
N ALA A 444 -2.30 -14.22 1.37
CA ALA A 444 -1.10 -14.97 1.73
C ALA A 444 -0.22 -15.28 0.51
N ALA A 445 -0.81 -15.60 -0.65
CA ALA A 445 -0.05 -15.89 -1.86
C ALA A 445 0.82 -14.70 -2.28
N PHE A 446 0.24 -13.49 -2.32
CA PHE A 446 1.00 -12.27 -2.62
C PHE A 446 2.01 -11.91 -1.53
N ALA A 447 1.65 -12.09 -0.24
CA ALA A 447 2.58 -11.88 0.87
C ALA A 447 3.84 -12.77 0.77
N VAL A 448 3.61 -14.08 0.56
CA VAL A 448 4.67 -15.09 0.40
C VAL A 448 5.51 -14.82 -0.86
N PHE A 449 4.88 -14.43 -1.97
CA PHE A 449 5.61 -14.08 -3.18
C PHE A 449 6.54 -12.88 -2.99
N VAL A 450 6.08 -11.79 -2.36
CA VAL A 450 6.92 -10.60 -2.16
C VAL A 450 8.08 -10.92 -1.23
N VAL A 451 7.89 -11.65 -0.12
CA VAL A 451 9.01 -12.00 0.76
C VAL A 451 10.05 -12.85 0.03
N LEU A 452 9.63 -13.86 -0.75
CA LEU A 452 10.54 -14.68 -1.55
C LEU A 452 11.24 -13.87 -2.63
N LEU A 453 10.53 -12.96 -3.30
CA LEU A 453 11.11 -12.09 -4.32
C LEU A 453 12.16 -11.15 -3.73
N THR A 454 11.93 -10.54 -2.56
CA THR A 454 12.96 -9.70 -1.91
C THR A 454 14.23 -10.49 -1.60
N ARG A 455 14.10 -11.77 -1.24
CA ARG A 455 15.25 -12.63 -1.00
C ARG A 455 15.99 -12.97 -2.29
N ALA A 456 15.27 -13.31 -3.35
CA ALA A 456 15.87 -13.56 -4.67
C ALA A 456 16.63 -12.31 -5.17
N ILE A 457 16.03 -11.12 -5.03
CA ILE A 457 16.65 -9.83 -5.37
C ILE A 457 17.98 -9.64 -4.65
N LEU A 458 17.99 -9.78 -3.32
CA LEU A 458 19.17 -9.50 -2.51
C LEU A 458 20.24 -10.59 -2.70
N SER A 459 19.83 -11.85 -2.76
CA SER A 459 20.70 -13.02 -2.92
C SER A 459 21.43 -13.03 -4.26
N PHE A 460 20.73 -12.70 -5.35
CA PHE A 460 21.28 -12.71 -6.70
C PHE A 460 21.78 -11.33 -7.15
N HIS A 461 21.74 -10.34 -6.25
CA HIS A 461 22.13 -8.97 -6.53
C HIS A 461 21.45 -8.36 -7.75
N LEU A 462 20.16 -8.65 -7.92
CA LEU A 462 19.40 -8.24 -9.10
C LEU A 462 19.36 -6.72 -9.24
N ASN A 463 19.26 -6.27 -10.48
CA ASN A 463 19.08 -4.88 -10.87
C ASN A 463 17.66 -4.74 -11.43
N PHE A 464 16.85 -3.85 -10.84
CA PHE A 464 15.53 -3.51 -11.37
C PHE A 464 15.40 -2.03 -11.76
N TYR A 465 16.45 -1.22 -11.61
CA TYR A 465 16.36 0.21 -11.90
C TYR A 465 15.86 0.46 -13.32
N ILE A 466 14.86 1.34 -13.40
CA ILE A 466 14.36 2.02 -14.59
C ILE A 466 14.09 3.47 -14.18
N PRO A 467 14.04 4.44 -15.12
CA PRO A 467 13.72 5.83 -14.78
C PRO A 467 12.42 5.96 -13.97
N ILE A 468 12.41 6.80 -12.93
CA ILE A 468 11.22 7.03 -12.08
C ILE A 468 10.04 7.52 -12.94
N SER A 469 10.28 8.32 -13.98
CA SER A 469 9.22 8.73 -14.91
C SER A 469 8.49 7.54 -15.55
N LYS A 470 9.19 6.43 -15.78
CA LYS A 470 8.61 5.18 -16.32
C LYS A 470 7.92 4.34 -15.26
N VAL A 471 8.36 4.43 -14.00
CA VAL A 471 7.60 3.87 -12.87
C VAL A 471 6.28 4.62 -12.70
N ASP A 472 6.28 5.95 -12.82
CA ASP A 472 5.06 6.77 -12.74
C ASP A 472 4.09 6.47 -13.89
N GLU A 473 4.61 6.32 -15.11
CA GLU A 473 3.80 5.89 -16.26
C GLU A 473 3.20 4.50 -16.02
N ASN A 474 3.97 3.57 -15.45
CA ASN A 474 3.46 2.25 -15.06
C ASN A 474 2.39 2.33 -13.97
N MET A 475 2.50 3.24 -12.99
CA MET A 475 1.48 3.45 -11.96
C MET A 475 0.17 3.96 -12.54
N ALA A 476 0.23 4.82 -13.56
CA ALA A 476 -0.96 5.23 -14.31
C ALA A 476 -1.57 4.06 -15.09
N ARG A 477 -0.74 3.29 -15.81
CA ARG A 477 -1.19 2.11 -16.59
C ARG A 477 -1.78 1.02 -15.72
N ALA A 478 -1.26 0.82 -14.51
CA ALA A 478 -1.68 -0.23 -13.59
C ALA A 478 -3.14 -0.11 -13.13
N GLN A 479 -3.73 1.09 -13.25
CA GLN A 479 -5.11 1.33 -12.83
C GLN A 479 -6.13 1.15 -13.95
N LEU A 480 -5.68 1.13 -15.22
CA LEU A 480 -6.57 0.97 -16.35
C LEU A 480 -7.37 -0.34 -16.25
N ARG A 481 -8.62 -0.33 -16.69
CA ARG A 481 -9.45 -1.52 -16.70
C ARG A 481 -8.78 -2.66 -17.49
N GLY A 482 -8.61 -3.81 -16.85
CA GLY A 482 -7.97 -4.99 -17.43
C GLY A 482 -6.45 -4.88 -17.59
N ALA A 483 -5.78 -3.94 -16.92
CA ALA A 483 -4.34 -3.70 -17.07
C ALA A 483 -3.47 -4.96 -16.84
N SER A 484 -3.85 -5.83 -15.90
CA SER A 484 -3.13 -7.10 -15.68
C SER A 484 -3.17 -8.03 -16.89
N ALA A 485 -4.26 -8.04 -17.66
CA ALA A 485 -4.45 -8.97 -18.77
C ALA A 485 -4.02 -8.38 -20.12
N LEU A 486 -4.27 -7.08 -20.32
CA LEU A 486 -4.13 -6.40 -21.62
C LEU A 486 -2.98 -5.37 -21.64
N GLY A 487 -2.55 -4.90 -20.47
CA GLY A 487 -1.56 -3.85 -20.33
C GLY A 487 -0.13 -4.30 -20.61
N LYS A 488 0.71 -3.31 -20.89
CA LYS A 488 2.17 -3.45 -20.93
C LYS A 488 2.80 -2.43 -20.00
N PHE A 489 3.92 -2.80 -19.41
CA PHE A 489 4.64 -1.99 -18.43
C PHE A 489 6.11 -1.91 -18.81
N TYR A 490 6.73 -0.76 -18.58
CA TYR A 490 8.17 -0.64 -18.69
C TYR A 490 8.84 -1.51 -17.64
N PHE A 491 9.73 -2.37 -18.07
CA PHE A 491 10.45 -3.28 -17.20
C PHE A 491 11.87 -3.50 -17.70
N ARG A 492 12.79 -3.80 -16.79
CA ARG A 492 14.20 -3.98 -17.12
C ARG A 492 14.40 -5.25 -17.95
N LYS A 493 15.17 -5.15 -19.04
CA LYS A 493 15.46 -6.28 -19.95
C LYS A 493 16.34 -7.33 -19.27
N ASN A 494 17.42 -6.87 -18.62
CA ASN A 494 18.44 -7.73 -18.02
C ASN A 494 18.57 -7.39 -16.53
N VAL A 495 18.12 -8.32 -15.69
CA VAL A 495 18.04 -8.14 -14.24
C VAL A 495 19.29 -8.66 -13.53
N HIS A 496 20.05 -9.56 -14.17
CA HIS A 496 21.36 -9.98 -13.70
C HIS A 496 22.42 -8.95 -14.10
N THR A 497 23.35 -8.64 -13.20
CA THR A 497 24.49 -7.77 -13.48
C THR A 497 25.48 -8.48 -14.40
N GLN A 498 25.99 -7.77 -15.42
CA GLN A 498 27.07 -8.29 -16.26
C GLN A 498 28.28 -8.70 -15.39
N GLY A 499 28.77 -9.93 -15.56
CA GLY A 499 29.80 -10.54 -14.72
C GLY A 499 29.31 -11.63 -13.78
N ASN A 500 28.00 -11.74 -13.54
CA ASN A 500 27.37 -12.81 -12.74
C ASN A 500 26.62 -13.83 -13.59
N SER A 501 27.05 -14.07 -14.82
CA SER A 501 26.63 -15.25 -15.60
C SER A 501 27.24 -16.51 -14.99
N GLY A 502 26.72 -16.93 -13.83
CA GLY A 502 26.72 -18.34 -13.48
C GLY A 502 25.97 -19.11 -14.56
N PRO A 503 26.40 -20.31 -14.97
CA PRO A 503 25.91 -20.92 -16.19
C PRO A 503 24.42 -21.25 -16.07
N SER A 504 23.61 -20.66 -16.95
CA SER A 504 22.35 -21.26 -17.39
C SER A 504 22.69 -22.68 -17.86
N SER A 505 22.21 -23.68 -17.12
CA SER A 505 22.20 -25.11 -17.40
C SER A 505 22.75 -25.54 -18.77
N GLY A 506 24.02 -25.92 -18.76
CA GLY A 506 24.69 -26.73 -19.77
C GLY A 506 25.77 -27.54 -19.06
N LEU A 507 25.71 -28.86 -19.16
CA LEU A 507 26.68 -29.81 -18.61
C LEU A 507 28.14 -29.36 -18.80
N ALA A 508 28.77 -28.77 -17.79
CA ALA A 508 30.22 -28.72 -17.63
C ALA A 508 30.59 -28.24 -16.21
N SER A 509 31.06 -29.18 -15.39
CA SER A 509 31.70 -28.90 -14.11
C SER A 509 32.94 -28.01 -14.30
N PRO A 510 33.22 -27.03 -13.43
CA PRO A 510 34.58 -26.56 -13.23
C PRO A 510 35.28 -27.60 -12.34
N VAL A 511 36.17 -28.38 -12.94
CA VAL A 511 37.13 -29.17 -12.17
C VAL A 511 38.12 -28.20 -11.55
N ASN A 512 37.95 -27.94 -10.25
CA ASN A 512 39.05 -27.72 -9.30
C ASN A 512 38.54 -27.88 -7.85
N GLY A 513 38.66 -29.11 -7.32
CA GLY A 513 39.25 -29.35 -6.01
C GLY A 513 38.53 -28.86 -4.74
N ASN A 514 37.26 -29.19 -4.54
CA ASN A 514 36.72 -29.73 -3.28
C ASN A 514 35.20 -29.99 -3.46
N GLY A 515 34.83 -31.27 -3.51
CA GLY A 515 33.48 -31.76 -3.83
C GLY A 515 32.46 -31.58 -2.70
N SER A 516 32.23 -30.36 -2.22
CA SER A 516 31.03 -30.04 -1.44
C SER A 516 30.03 -29.33 -2.34
N HIS A 517 28.90 -29.97 -2.66
CA HIS A 517 27.73 -29.24 -3.12
C HIS A 517 27.46 -28.08 -2.15
N PRO A 518 27.11 -26.88 -2.63
CA PRO A 518 26.75 -25.78 -1.74
C PRO A 518 25.67 -26.27 -0.79
N VAL A 519 25.92 -26.12 0.52
CA VAL A 519 24.98 -26.55 1.55
C VAL A 519 23.73 -25.69 1.42
N LYS A 520 22.60 -26.32 1.09
CA LYS A 520 21.30 -25.65 1.00
C LYS A 520 20.93 -25.04 2.35
N GLU A 521 20.38 -23.82 2.33
CA GLU A 521 20.00 -23.12 3.55
C GLU A 521 18.62 -23.57 4.05
N LYS A 522 18.44 -23.66 5.37
CA LYS A 522 17.16 -24.11 5.97
C LYS A 522 16.15 -22.98 6.25
N LYS A 523 16.57 -21.73 6.08
CA LYS A 523 15.74 -20.54 6.30
C LYS A 523 16.12 -19.46 5.30
N LEU A 524 15.20 -18.55 5.01
CA LEU A 524 15.46 -17.33 4.28
C LEU A 524 16.42 -16.47 5.10
N ARG A 525 17.68 -16.34 4.67
CA ARG A 525 18.64 -15.48 5.37
C ARG A 525 18.39 -13.99 5.14
N ASN A 526 19.03 -13.19 5.97
CA ASN A 526 19.22 -11.75 5.80
C ASN A 526 20.71 -11.46 5.67
N CYS A 527 21.10 -10.18 5.56
CA CYS A 527 22.50 -9.76 5.57
C CYS A 527 23.27 -10.25 4.36
N PHE A 528 22.73 -10.00 3.17
CA PHE A 528 23.42 -10.28 1.93
C PHE A 528 24.51 -9.23 1.69
N PRO A 529 25.74 -9.63 1.32
CA PRO A 529 26.80 -8.67 1.05
C PRO A 529 26.40 -7.68 -0.05
N ALA A 530 27.07 -6.52 -0.08
CA ALA A 530 26.96 -5.61 -1.20
C ALA A 530 27.48 -6.29 -2.48
N PRO A 531 26.87 -6.03 -3.65
CA PRO A 531 27.40 -6.55 -4.90
C PRO A 531 28.83 -6.03 -5.11
N PRO A 532 29.78 -6.89 -5.55
CA PRO A 532 31.11 -6.42 -5.88
C PRO A 532 31.05 -5.40 -7.02
N HIS A 533 31.94 -4.42 -6.98
CA HIS A 533 32.10 -3.49 -8.10
C HIS A 533 32.74 -4.24 -9.28
N PRO A 534 32.28 -4.04 -10.54
CA PRO A 534 32.90 -4.68 -11.70
C PRO A 534 34.38 -4.30 -11.85
N GLU A 535 35.25 -5.29 -12.05
CA GLU A 535 36.72 -5.10 -12.18
C GLU A 535 37.11 -4.29 -13.42
N ASN A 536 36.37 -4.44 -14.52
CA ASN A 536 36.64 -3.78 -15.80
C ASN A 536 35.95 -2.41 -15.95
N GLY A 537 35.44 -1.85 -14.85
CA GLY A 537 34.57 -0.67 -14.87
C GLY A 537 33.17 -1.00 -15.42
N ILE A 538 32.28 -0.01 -15.40
CA ILE A 538 30.91 -0.14 -15.88
C ILE A 538 30.81 0.56 -17.24
N ASN A 539 30.57 -0.20 -18.31
CA ASN A 539 30.26 0.40 -19.60
C ASN A 539 28.77 0.77 -19.61
N HIS A 540 28.48 2.06 -19.48
CA HIS A 540 27.11 2.55 -19.42
C HIS A 540 26.58 2.77 -20.83
N GLU A 541 25.72 1.86 -21.29
CA GLU A 541 24.83 2.17 -22.41
C GLU A 541 23.81 3.26 -22.02
N PRO A 542 23.17 3.93 -22.98
CA PRO A 542 22.04 4.81 -22.69
C PRO A 542 20.98 4.09 -21.84
N VAL A 543 20.41 4.76 -20.84
CA VAL A 543 19.45 4.12 -19.91
C VAL A 543 18.23 3.57 -20.64
N GLU A 544 17.84 4.20 -21.74
CA GLU A 544 16.75 3.77 -22.62
C GLU A 544 17.00 2.41 -23.29
N SER A 545 18.25 1.95 -23.38
CA SER A 545 18.57 0.62 -23.88
C SER A 545 18.30 -0.47 -22.83
N GLU A 546 18.19 -0.13 -21.55
CA GLU A 546 18.16 -1.10 -20.44
C GLU A 546 16.76 -1.64 -20.12
N TYR A 547 15.70 -0.97 -20.57
CA TYR A 547 14.31 -1.35 -20.31
C TYR A 547 13.47 -1.40 -21.59
N GLU A 548 12.33 -2.07 -21.53
CA GLU A 548 11.35 -2.15 -22.61
C GLU A 548 9.94 -2.35 -22.06
N GLU A 549 8.93 -2.27 -22.93
CA GLU A 549 7.58 -2.66 -22.58
C GLU A 549 7.43 -4.18 -22.58
N MET A 550 6.88 -4.71 -21.50
CA MET A 550 6.57 -6.12 -21.31
C MET A 550 5.11 -6.27 -20.84
N SER A 551 4.43 -7.29 -21.34
CA SER A 551 3.15 -7.74 -20.79
C SER A 551 3.32 -8.31 -19.38
N MET A 552 2.22 -8.40 -18.63
CA MET A 552 2.25 -9.00 -17.29
C MET A 552 2.80 -10.44 -17.32
N LYS A 553 2.42 -11.22 -18.33
CA LYS A 553 2.93 -12.57 -18.56
C LYS A 553 4.45 -12.58 -18.76
N GLU A 554 5.00 -11.69 -19.57
CA GLU A 554 6.44 -11.60 -19.81
C GLU A 554 7.20 -11.20 -18.53
N ILE A 555 6.64 -10.28 -17.74
CA ILE A 555 7.24 -9.85 -16.47
C ILE A 555 7.28 -11.00 -15.46
N MET A 556 6.17 -11.73 -15.33
CA MET A 556 6.03 -12.76 -14.29
C MET A 556 6.66 -14.10 -14.68
N THR A 557 6.52 -14.51 -15.95
CA THR A 557 6.94 -15.85 -16.44
C THR A 557 8.17 -15.83 -17.35
N GLY A 558 8.68 -14.64 -17.67
CA GLY A 558 9.90 -14.46 -18.44
C GLY A 558 9.66 -14.08 -19.90
N LYS A 559 10.74 -13.59 -20.53
CA LYS A 559 10.75 -13.13 -21.92
C LYS A 559 12.06 -13.55 -22.59
N GLY A 560 11.96 -14.39 -23.61
CA GLY A 560 13.13 -14.92 -24.32
C GLY A 560 14.02 -15.76 -23.41
N THR A 561 15.32 -15.80 -23.71
CA THR A 561 16.31 -16.59 -22.96
C THR A 561 16.99 -15.83 -21.82
N ASN A 562 16.87 -14.50 -21.79
CA ASN A 562 17.70 -13.64 -20.95
C ASN A 562 17.00 -13.18 -19.67
N PHE A 563 15.67 -13.25 -19.62
CA PHE A 563 14.89 -12.87 -18.45
C PHE A 563 13.96 -14.02 -18.05
N PRO A 564 14.22 -14.72 -16.93
CA PRO A 564 13.43 -15.87 -16.48
C PRO A 564 12.07 -15.49 -15.88
N GLY A 565 11.78 -14.19 -15.73
CA GLY A 565 10.57 -13.70 -15.07
C GLY A 565 10.68 -13.68 -13.56
N LEU A 566 9.82 -12.92 -12.90
CA LEU A 566 9.83 -12.82 -11.42
C LEU A 566 9.57 -14.17 -10.73
N LEU A 567 8.69 -15.02 -11.28
CA LEU A 567 8.44 -16.36 -10.75
C LEU A 567 9.63 -17.31 -11.00
N GLY A 568 10.34 -17.14 -12.11
CA GLY A 568 11.57 -17.87 -12.39
C GLY A 568 12.66 -17.55 -11.36
N LEU A 569 12.89 -16.26 -11.09
CA LEU A 569 13.83 -15.81 -10.06
C LEU A 569 13.48 -16.33 -8.65
N VAL A 570 12.18 -16.35 -8.30
CA VAL A 570 11.73 -16.92 -7.02
C VAL A 570 11.97 -18.43 -6.99
N SER A 571 11.73 -19.14 -8.10
CA SER A 571 11.98 -20.59 -8.20
C SER A 571 13.48 -20.91 -8.04
N GLU A 572 14.35 -20.15 -8.72
CA GLU A 572 15.81 -20.27 -8.58
C GLU A 572 16.25 -20.05 -7.13
N TYR A 573 15.65 -19.09 -6.42
CA TYR A 573 15.94 -18.86 -5.02
C TYR A 573 15.48 -20.02 -4.13
N LEU A 574 14.28 -20.56 -4.35
CA LEU A 574 13.79 -21.74 -3.63
C LEU A 574 14.70 -22.97 -3.80
N ASP A 575 15.33 -23.14 -4.96
CA ASP A 575 16.27 -24.22 -5.22
C ASP A 575 17.54 -24.16 -4.34
N THR A 576 17.89 -22.97 -3.85
CA THR A 576 19.01 -22.77 -2.90
C THR A 576 18.67 -23.20 -1.47
N LEU A 577 17.38 -23.45 -1.19
CA LEU A 577 16.88 -23.78 0.14
C LEU A 577 16.65 -25.30 0.28
N ASP A 578 16.84 -25.79 1.51
CA ASP A 578 16.55 -27.15 1.97
C ASP A 578 15.11 -27.19 2.48
N ILE A 579 14.16 -27.30 1.55
CA ILE A 579 12.73 -27.30 1.84
C ILE A 579 12.16 -28.71 1.68
N PRO A 580 11.48 -29.27 2.69
CA PRO A 580 10.76 -30.53 2.56
C PRO A 580 9.76 -30.50 1.40
N THR A 581 9.65 -31.60 0.64
CA THR A 581 8.83 -31.66 -0.58
C THR A 581 7.37 -31.23 -0.37
N ASP A 582 6.77 -31.58 0.77
CA ASP A 582 5.39 -31.21 1.07
C ASP A 582 5.23 -29.71 1.39
N GLU A 583 6.24 -29.09 1.99
CA GLU A 583 6.28 -27.65 2.26
C GLU A 583 6.48 -26.86 0.95
N LEU A 584 7.40 -27.32 0.10
CA LEU A 584 7.62 -26.73 -1.23
C LEU A 584 6.36 -26.83 -2.10
N ARG A 585 5.59 -27.92 -2.01
CA ARG A 585 4.31 -28.06 -2.74
C ARG A 585 3.31 -26.97 -2.34
N LYS A 586 3.25 -26.60 -1.05
CA LYS A 586 2.36 -25.52 -0.57
C LYS A 586 2.81 -24.15 -1.09
N ILE A 587 4.11 -23.86 -1.05
CA ILE A 587 4.67 -22.62 -1.63
C ILE A 587 4.35 -22.56 -3.13
N ASN A 588 4.55 -23.65 -3.86
CA ASN A 588 4.26 -23.71 -5.30
C ASN A 588 2.77 -23.50 -5.62
N ALA A 589 1.84 -23.88 -4.73
CA ALA A 589 0.43 -23.57 -4.94
C ALA A 589 0.15 -22.05 -4.96
N TYR A 590 0.82 -21.28 -4.09
CA TYR A 590 0.73 -19.81 -4.11
C TYR A 590 1.37 -19.22 -5.39
N LEU A 591 2.55 -19.71 -5.78
CA LEU A 591 3.24 -19.25 -6.98
C LEU A 591 2.46 -19.58 -8.26
N ASP A 592 1.83 -20.76 -8.31
CA ASP A 592 0.98 -21.19 -9.41
C ASP A 592 -0.26 -20.33 -9.53
N PHE A 593 -0.87 -19.95 -8.41
CA PHE A 593 -1.99 -18.99 -8.40
C PHE A 593 -1.59 -17.65 -9.04
N ILE A 594 -0.46 -17.08 -8.63
CA ILE A 594 0.06 -15.83 -9.19
C ILE A 594 0.40 -15.99 -10.69
N ARG A 595 0.97 -17.14 -11.08
CA ARG A 595 1.23 -17.47 -12.49
C ARG A 595 -0.06 -17.46 -13.31
N LEU A 596 -1.11 -18.12 -12.82
CA LEU A 596 -2.39 -18.20 -13.52
C LEU A 596 -3.04 -16.81 -13.65
N ARG A 597 -2.96 -15.96 -12.63
CA ARG A 597 -3.44 -14.58 -12.71
C ARG A 597 -2.63 -13.73 -13.70
N SER A 598 -1.30 -13.84 -13.68
CA SER A 598 -0.42 -13.10 -14.60
C SER A 598 -0.55 -13.52 -16.07
N THR A 599 -1.05 -14.71 -16.34
CA THR A 599 -1.26 -15.24 -17.70
C THR A 599 -2.70 -15.05 -18.20
N GLY A 600 -3.57 -14.43 -17.39
CA GLY A 600 -4.98 -14.21 -17.70
C GLY A 600 -5.87 -15.46 -17.59
N GLN A 601 -5.35 -16.56 -17.03
CA GLN A 601 -6.13 -17.78 -16.77
C GLN A 601 -7.01 -17.65 -15.54
N LEU A 602 -6.61 -16.81 -14.58
CA LEU A 602 -7.45 -16.36 -13.47
C LEU A 602 -7.68 -14.86 -13.57
N GLN A 603 -8.91 -14.43 -13.30
CA GLN A 603 -9.29 -13.03 -13.27
C GLN A 603 -8.73 -12.33 -12.02
N THR A 604 -8.54 -11.01 -12.11
CA THR A 604 -8.38 -10.17 -10.92
C THR A 604 -9.74 -10.00 -10.22
N PRO A 605 -9.76 -9.71 -8.90
CA PRO A 605 -11.03 -9.42 -8.22
C PRO A 605 -11.81 -8.28 -8.88
N ALA A 606 -11.15 -7.25 -9.42
CA ALA A 606 -11.83 -6.18 -10.14
C ALA A 606 -12.54 -6.65 -11.42
N SER A 607 -11.92 -7.56 -12.17
CA SER A 607 -12.55 -8.14 -13.36
C SER A 607 -13.74 -9.02 -12.96
N TRP A 608 -13.59 -9.82 -11.92
CA TRP A 608 -14.65 -10.68 -11.39
C TRP A 608 -15.85 -9.87 -10.86
N ILE A 609 -15.62 -8.83 -10.03
CA ILE A 609 -16.69 -7.95 -9.52
C ILE A 609 -17.45 -7.31 -10.69
N ARG A 610 -16.72 -6.81 -11.70
CA ARG A 610 -17.32 -6.18 -12.87
C ARG A 610 -18.19 -7.16 -13.66
N ASP A 611 -17.70 -8.38 -13.88
CA ASP A 611 -18.46 -9.42 -14.57
C ASP A 611 -19.67 -9.89 -13.74
N PHE A 612 -19.53 -9.98 -12.41
CA PHE A 612 -20.63 -10.26 -11.49
C PHE A 612 -21.75 -9.22 -11.65
N VAL A 613 -21.41 -7.93 -11.55
CA VAL A 613 -22.38 -6.83 -11.73
C VAL A 613 -23.04 -6.92 -13.11
N ARG A 614 -22.25 -7.08 -14.18
CA ARG A 614 -22.75 -7.06 -15.56
C ARG A 614 -23.62 -8.27 -15.93
N SER A 615 -23.44 -9.39 -15.23
CA SER A 615 -24.25 -10.60 -15.41
C SER A 615 -25.45 -10.69 -14.47
N HIS A 616 -25.56 -9.77 -13.50
CA HIS A 616 -26.66 -9.76 -12.54
C HIS A 616 -28.01 -9.44 -13.21
N PRO A 617 -29.11 -10.15 -12.89
CA PRO A 617 -30.43 -9.94 -13.52
C PRO A 617 -30.97 -8.51 -13.42
N ASP A 618 -30.69 -7.83 -12.30
CA ASP A 618 -31.13 -6.45 -12.06
C ASP A 618 -30.24 -5.37 -12.71
N TYR A 619 -29.12 -5.76 -13.34
CA TYR A 619 -28.24 -4.79 -13.98
C TYR A 619 -28.82 -4.32 -15.31
N LYS A 620 -28.92 -3.00 -15.48
CA LYS A 620 -29.67 -2.40 -16.59
C LYS A 620 -28.80 -1.99 -17.78
N GLN A 621 -27.51 -2.32 -17.76
CA GLN A 621 -26.51 -1.89 -18.77
C GLN A 621 -26.31 -0.37 -18.78
N ASP A 622 -26.53 0.29 -17.65
CA ASP A 622 -26.43 1.74 -17.44
C ASP A 622 -25.30 2.11 -16.46
N SER A 623 -24.42 1.15 -16.16
CA SER A 623 -23.30 1.27 -15.21
C SER A 623 -23.70 1.49 -13.75
N VAL A 624 -24.99 1.46 -13.42
CA VAL A 624 -25.49 1.62 -12.06
C VAL A 624 -25.45 0.28 -11.31
N VAL A 625 -24.93 0.31 -10.09
CA VAL A 625 -24.93 -0.80 -9.13
C VAL A 625 -25.99 -0.53 -8.07
N SER A 626 -27.04 -1.35 -8.05
CA SER A 626 -28.16 -1.21 -7.11
C SER A 626 -27.84 -1.86 -5.74
N GLN A 627 -28.67 -1.59 -4.73
CA GLN A 627 -28.57 -2.25 -3.44
C GLN A 627 -28.69 -3.78 -3.53
N ALA A 628 -29.57 -4.29 -4.38
CA ALA A 628 -29.74 -5.73 -4.60
C ALA A 628 -28.47 -6.35 -5.18
N ILE A 629 -27.90 -5.74 -6.24
CA ILE A 629 -26.64 -6.20 -6.85
C ILE A 629 -25.51 -6.20 -5.81
N ASN A 630 -25.41 -5.13 -5.01
CA ASN A 630 -24.38 -5.04 -3.98
C ASN A 630 -24.57 -6.09 -2.87
N TYR A 631 -25.80 -6.34 -2.44
CA TYR A 631 -26.06 -7.37 -1.43
C TYR A 631 -25.67 -8.76 -1.96
N ASP A 632 -26.12 -9.15 -3.16
CA ASP A 632 -25.79 -10.45 -3.73
C ASP A 632 -24.28 -10.60 -4.00
N LEU A 633 -23.61 -9.51 -4.39
CA LEU A 633 -22.15 -9.46 -4.52
C LEU A 633 -21.46 -9.73 -3.18
N LEU A 634 -21.86 -9.05 -2.11
CA LEU A 634 -21.20 -9.17 -0.81
C LEU A 634 -21.52 -10.50 -0.11
N VAL A 635 -22.69 -11.10 -0.38
CA VAL A 635 -22.97 -12.49 0.00
C VAL A 635 -22.03 -13.44 -0.74
N ALA A 636 -21.88 -13.31 -2.06
CA ALA A 636 -20.97 -14.14 -2.83
C ALA A 636 -19.50 -14.01 -2.34
N VAL A 637 -19.07 -12.81 -1.95
CA VAL A 637 -17.73 -12.58 -1.37
C VAL A 637 -17.58 -13.25 0.01
N ASP A 638 -18.63 -13.30 0.84
CA ASP A 638 -18.58 -13.99 2.14
C ASP A 638 -18.59 -15.52 2.03
N GLU A 639 -19.14 -16.05 0.94
CA GLU A 639 -19.18 -17.50 0.64
C GLU A 639 -17.86 -18.07 0.10
N MET A 640 -16.98 -17.21 -0.45
CA MET A 640 -15.65 -17.57 -0.98
C MET A 640 -14.64 -17.87 0.13
#